data_AF-A0A2I2FZ95-F1
#
_entry.id   AF-A0A2I2FZ95-F1
#
_cell.length_a   1.000
_cell.length_b   1.000
_cell.length_c   1.000
_cell.angle_alpha   90.00
_cell.angle_beta   90.00
_cell.angle_gamma   90.00
#
_symmetry.space_group_name_H-M   'P 1'
#
loop_
_entity.id
_entity.type
_entity.pdbx_description
1 polymer ?
#
loop_
_entity_poly.entity_id
_entity_poly.type
_entity_poly.pdbx_seq_one_letter_code
_entity_poly.pdbx_strand_id
1 'polypeptide(L)'
;MARTPHAARHSSQQSSPGAHSDKENHQNSARIRKRTQGTMASSSASAKRQRLANRNVNNQDGSQSQIPPSQQDPNKQYYDPDQDEKERRRIRKGLRDLSRELHDSRSEFMQAGNDGIRQTIKKANEFFRDVKQTSDATIDARLLVSAADLSYKKTAQLVLGDASAGVDVDEFVSKCISFMRHGPDDSQAAIPSSTQRRRTHGRSQADPNDSDEEQGDALNWDWLGRAACVRSNARPAVSGFLLGPLSVQKRTRQLTQRRAREQIDPSQAVRPQELENEDLDRQETSNLTTICSNINKLLAETQISGEAAVTQVLSRMVEEGGEPSNEMVQKVMAQHNVADDAGVPFFNFCINPRSFGQSVENLFYVSFLVRDGTAGLSRDSRQLPTLHPGKPWAPSEAQKRGIQKHQAIFSLDFETWRDLIDVYDIKECIIPHRQEEESQTTAQGWYVKMESGSIAVFSPVSLTPEVQAAVTSLGGNVKYIAALDLEHHLHLTSWKNAYPEAEIIAPEGLWEKRQSNPEFKDTAFHHVFRKEDPRRKISDEFDAEFETEYVYGHPSRELVFLHKRSRTLIEADLLFNLPAREQYSKSNESAKNFLTNLICPALSTAAPATWQKRFVWYVLSTADRSAFTESVRRINHWDFNRLIPCHGDVIESGAKGVFRTVMEWHLENDKKTT
;
A
#
# COMPACT_ATOMS: atom_id res chain seq x y z
N MET A 1 -61.03 -37.99 -17.55
CA MET A 1 -61.24 -39.30 -18.22
C MET A 1 -59.91 -39.73 -18.81
N ALA A 2 -59.53 -40.98 -18.52
CA ALA A 2 -58.24 -41.59 -18.79
C ALA A 2 -58.00 -41.90 -20.28
N ARG A 3 -56.73 -42.00 -20.68
CA ARG A 3 -56.07 -43.27 -21.08
C ARG A 3 -54.76 -43.05 -21.84
N THR A 4 -53.66 -43.53 -21.26
CA THR A 4 -52.52 -44.18 -21.94
C THR A 4 -52.98 -45.59 -22.44
N PRO A 5 -52.18 -46.48 -23.10
CA PRO A 5 -50.72 -46.48 -23.33
C PRO A 5 -50.19 -47.14 -24.65
N HIS A 6 -48.85 -47.19 -24.75
CA HIS A 6 -47.98 -48.31 -25.18
C HIS A 6 -47.65 -48.69 -26.65
N ALA A 7 -46.31 -48.64 -26.91
CA ALA A 7 -45.39 -49.76 -27.24
C ALA A 7 -44.90 -50.00 -28.70
N ALA A 8 -43.63 -49.63 -28.91
CA ALA A 8 -42.47 -50.39 -29.43
C ALA A 8 -42.53 -51.25 -30.72
N ARG A 9 -41.58 -51.00 -31.66
CA ARG A 9 -40.39 -51.86 -31.95
C ARG A 9 -39.51 -51.38 -33.14
N HIS A 10 -38.19 -51.36 -32.86
CA HIS A 10 -36.96 -51.71 -33.61
C HIS A 10 -36.55 -51.20 -35.02
N SER A 11 -35.29 -50.69 -35.02
CA SER A 11 -34.14 -50.83 -35.97
C SER A 11 -34.29 -50.23 -37.38
N SER A 12 -33.33 -49.50 -37.99
CA SER A 12 -31.86 -49.60 -37.97
C SER A 12 -31.17 -48.38 -38.64
N GLN A 13 -29.91 -48.15 -38.21
CA GLN A 13 -28.75 -47.60 -38.93
C GLN A 13 -28.56 -46.09 -39.24
N GLN A 14 -27.31 -45.69 -38.89
CA GLN A 14 -26.40 -44.65 -39.43
C GLN A 14 -26.34 -43.23 -38.83
N SER A 15 -25.57 -43.16 -37.72
CA SER A 15 -24.43 -42.28 -37.40
C SER A 15 -24.17 -40.94 -38.11
N SER A 16 -24.01 -39.90 -37.28
CA SER A 16 -23.18 -38.69 -37.46
C SER A 16 -22.52 -38.32 -36.10
N PRO A 17 -21.45 -37.50 -36.06
CA PRO A 17 -20.39 -37.57 -35.04
C PRO A 17 -20.61 -36.64 -33.83
N GLY A 18 -20.03 -37.03 -32.69
CA GLY A 18 -19.99 -36.24 -31.46
C GLY A 18 -18.61 -36.32 -30.80
N ALA A 19 -18.10 -35.16 -30.42
CA ALA A 19 -16.82 -34.91 -29.79
C ALA A 19 -16.74 -35.45 -28.34
N HIS A 20 -15.56 -35.91 -27.93
CA HIS A 20 -15.14 -35.89 -26.53
C HIS A 20 -13.61 -36.05 -26.45
N SER A 21 -12.94 -35.16 -25.71
CA SER A 21 -11.55 -35.36 -25.31
C SER A 21 -11.35 -34.73 -23.93
N ASP A 22 -11.20 -35.57 -22.92
CA ASP A 22 -10.37 -35.27 -21.76
C ASP A 22 -9.96 -36.55 -21.00
N LYS A 23 -8.66 -36.59 -20.66
CA LYS A 23 -7.96 -37.39 -19.61
C LYS A 23 -7.83 -38.91 -19.79
N GLU A 24 -6.59 -39.43 -19.78
CA GLU A 24 -5.93 -39.99 -18.59
C GLU A 24 -4.56 -40.63 -18.86
N ASN A 25 -3.75 -40.66 -17.79
CA ASN A 25 -2.46 -41.34 -17.61
C ASN A 25 -2.50 -42.84 -17.90
N HIS A 26 -1.43 -43.40 -18.47
CA HIS A 26 -1.13 -44.83 -18.40
C HIS A 26 0.17 -45.10 -17.64
N GLN A 27 0.03 -45.74 -16.48
CA GLN A 27 1.03 -46.63 -15.89
C GLN A 27 1.00 -47.95 -16.66
N ASN A 28 2.17 -48.58 -16.86
CA ASN A 28 2.22 -49.99 -17.22
C ASN A 28 3.31 -50.71 -16.42
N SER A 29 2.95 -51.89 -15.95
CA SER A 29 3.68 -52.73 -15.00
C SER A 29 4.05 -54.06 -15.68
N ALA A 30 5.23 -54.63 -15.36
CA ALA A 30 5.46 -56.08 -15.45
C ALA A 30 6.68 -56.54 -14.63
N ARG A 31 6.52 -57.71 -14.00
CA ARG A 31 7.22 -58.32 -12.86
C ARG A 31 8.57 -59.02 -13.13
N ILE A 32 9.50 -58.84 -12.17
CA ILE A 32 10.28 -59.80 -11.34
C ILE A 32 10.55 -61.25 -11.85
N ARG A 33 11.85 -61.67 -11.80
CA ARG A 33 12.32 -62.99 -11.30
C ARG A 33 13.73 -62.93 -10.63
N LYS A 34 13.89 -63.72 -9.56
CA LYS A 34 14.99 -63.85 -8.57
C LYS A 34 16.18 -64.74 -8.99
N ARG A 35 17.40 -64.46 -8.46
CA ARG A 35 18.44 -65.37 -7.85
C ARG A 35 19.78 -64.61 -7.70
N THR A 36 20.71 -64.82 -6.76
CA THR A 36 20.79 -65.46 -5.43
C THR A 36 22.00 -64.83 -4.70
N GLN A 37 22.08 -65.03 -3.37
CA GLN A 37 23.05 -64.49 -2.41
C GLN A 37 24.55 -64.64 -2.72
N GLY A 38 25.34 -63.74 -2.14
CA GLY A 38 26.77 -63.89 -1.84
C GLY A 38 27.22 -62.85 -0.80
N THR A 39 27.90 -63.31 0.24
CA THR A 39 28.08 -62.69 1.56
C THR A 39 29.41 -61.93 1.72
N MET A 40 29.45 -61.03 2.72
CA MET A 40 30.60 -60.56 3.53
C MET A 40 31.39 -59.28 3.17
N ALA A 41 31.51 -58.47 4.23
CA ALA A 41 32.68 -57.74 4.72
C ALA A 41 32.83 -56.22 4.47
N SER A 42 32.99 -55.56 5.61
CA SER A 42 33.43 -54.21 5.92
C SER A 42 34.63 -53.67 5.12
N SER A 43 34.59 -52.38 4.79
CA SER A 43 35.70 -51.46 5.10
C SER A 43 35.33 -50.01 4.79
N SER A 44 35.69 -49.16 5.74
CA SER A 44 35.80 -47.72 5.67
C SER A 44 36.79 -47.27 4.57
N ALA A 45 36.40 -46.33 3.71
CA ALA A 45 37.32 -45.34 3.16
C ALA A 45 36.60 -44.18 2.48
N SER A 46 36.90 -42.98 2.98
CA SER A 46 36.71 -41.68 2.36
C SER A 46 37.26 -41.64 0.92
N ALA A 47 36.44 -41.16 -0.02
CA ALA A 47 36.92 -40.64 -1.30
C ALA A 47 36.06 -39.45 -1.78
N LYS A 48 36.62 -38.25 -1.54
CA LYS A 48 36.35 -36.93 -2.14
C LYS A 48 35.47 -36.92 -3.40
N ARG A 49 34.30 -36.26 -3.32
CA ARG A 49 33.70 -35.56 -4.48
C ARG A 49 34.34 -34.19 -4.63
N GLN A 50 35.07 -34.04 -5.73
CA GLN A 50 35.82 -32.86 -6.13
C GLN A 50 34.84 -31.72 -6.51
N ARG A 51 35.11 -30.52 -5.98
CA ARG A 51 34.34 -29.29 -6.21
C ARG A 51 34.51 -28.75 -7.63
N LEU A 52 33.43 -28.17 -8.15
CA LEU A 52 33.29 -27.30 -9.33
C LEU A 52 34.00 -25.93 -9.19
N ALA A 53 35.26 -25.93 -8.76
CA ALA A 53 36.08 -24.71 -8.67
C ALA A 53 37.45 -24.97 -9.30
N ASN A 54 37.43 -25.17 -10.61
CA ASN A 54 38.55 -24.92 -11.51
C ASN A 54 37.96 -24.78 -12.90
N ARG A 55 37.38 -23.61 -13.18
CA ARG A 55 37.21 -23.16 -14.55
C ARG A 55 38.14 -21.97 -14.73
N ASN A 56 39.40 -22.31 -14.95
CA ASN A 56 40.32 -21.45 -15.68
C ASN A 56 39.59 -20.93 -16.92
N VAL A 57 39.88 -19.67 -17.23
CA VAL A 57 39.66 -19.07 -18.54
C VAL A 57 40.33 -19.97 -19.57
N ASN A 58 39.58 -20.93 -20.07
CA ASN A 58 40.00 -21.80 -21.14
C ASN A 58 39.42 -21.18 -22.40
N ASN A 59 40.19 -20.28 -23.00
CA ASN A 59 40.23 -20.14 -24.44
C ASN A 59 40.68 -21.49 -25.00
N GLN A 60 39.76 -22.44 -25.06
CA GLN A 60 39.89 -23.58 -25.96
C GLN A 60 39.12 -23.20 -27.20
N ASP A 61 39.88 -23.05 -28.29
CA ASP A 61 39.42 -23.28 -29.65
C ASP A 61 38.53 -24.53 -29.68
N GLY A 62 37.24 -24.32 -29.44
CA GLY A 62 36.22 -25.28 -29.80
C GLY A 62 36.18 -25.24 -31.31
N SER A 63 36.81 -26.22 -31.93
CA SER A 63 36.69 -26.56 -33.34
C SER A 63 35.28 -26.20 -33.82
N GLN A 64 35.19 -25.06 -34.52
CA GLN A 64 34.02 -24.77 -35.32
C GLN A 64 33.95 -25.93 -36.29
N SER A 65 32.92 -26.77 -36.17
CA SER A 65 32.37 -27.44 -37.35
C SER A 65 31.78 -26.33 -38.21
N GLN A 66 32.66 -25.53 -38.84
CA GLN A 66 32.30 -24.72 -39.99
C GLN A 66 31.89 -25.74 -41.04
N ILE A 67 30.58 -25.88 -41.24
CA ILE A 67 30.07 -26.33 -42.53
C ILE A 67 30.76 -25.44 -43.56
N PRO A 68 31.49 -26.01 -44.54
CA PRO A 68 32.21 -25.20 -45.52
C PRO A 68 31.23 -24.20 -46.17
N PRO A 69 31.67 -22.97 -46.47
CA PRO A 69 30.79 -21.89 -46.96
C PRO A 69 30.05 -22.22 -48.27
N SER A 70 30.35 -23.36 -48.90
CA SER A 70 29.64 -23.95 -50.02
C SER A 70 28.35 -24.73 -49.68
N GLN A 71 27.98 -24.86 -48.40
CA GLN A 71 26.79 -25.62 -47.94
C GLN A 71 25.83 -24.82 -47.04
N GLN A 72 26.02 -23.51 -46.85
CA GLN A 72 25.02 -22.67 -46.18
C GLN A 72 23.91 -22.35 -47.18
N ASP A 73 22.72 -22.93 -46.96
CA ASP A 73 21.52 -22.51 -47.69
C ASP A 73 21.26 -21.02 -47.41
N PRO A 74 21.35 -20.12 -48.41
CA PRO A 74 21.16 -18.70 -48.21
C PRO A 74 19.78 -18.37 -47.61
N ASN A 75 18.80 -19.26 -47.82
CA ASN A 75 17.45 -19.09 -47.26
C ASN A 75 17.38 -19.31 -45.75
N LYS A 76 18.37 -19.96 -45.13
CA LYS A 76 18.43 -20.22 -43.69
C LYS A 76 19.25 -19.18 -42.91
N GLN A 77 19.68 -18.10 -43.57
CA GLN A 77 20.48 -17.06 -42.94
C GLN A 77 19.73 -16.33 -41.82
N TYR A 78 18.41 -16.14 -41.92
CA TYR A 78 17.62 -15.37 -40.96
C TYR A 78 16.64 -16.23 -40.14
N TYR A 79 16.23 -17.37 -40.67
CA TYR A 79 15.29 -18.27 -40.00
C TYR A 79 15.59 -19.73 -40.34
N ASP A 80 15.71 -20.57 -39.30
CA ASP A 80 15.92 -22.01 -39.41
C ASP A 80 15.11 -22.73 -38.32
N PRO A 81 13.95 -23.32 -38.67
CA PRO A 81 13.12 -24.04 -37.71
C PRO A 81 13.81 -25.31 -37.18
N ASP A 82 14.81 -25.84 -37.91
CA ASP A 82 15.52 -27.08 -37.58
C ASP A 82 16.94 -26.83 -37.00
N GLN A 83 17.20 -25.62 -36.49
CA GLN A 83 18.49 -25.26 -35.85
C GLN A 83 18.87 -26.25 -34.75
N ASP A 84 20.16 -26.64 -34.70
CA ASP A 84 20.67 -27.59 -33.70
C ASP A 84 20.34 -27.17 -32.26
N GLU A 85 19.83 -28.12 -31.48
CA GLU A 85 19.30 -27.84 -30.16
C GLU A 85 20.39 -27.44 -29.15
N LYS A 86 21.63 -27.94 -29.31
CA LYS A 86 22.74 -27.58 -28.42
C LYS A 86 23.20 -26.15 -28.68
N GLU A 87 23.28 -25.77 -29.96
CA GLU A 87 23.58 -24.40 -30.37
C GLU A 87 22.52 -23.42 -29.83
N ARG A 88 21.24 -23.75 -30.00
CA ARG A 88 20.11 -22.97 -29.48
C ARG A 88 20.14 -22.82 -27.96
N ARG A 89 20.43 -23.89 -27.23
CA ARG A 89 20.56 -23.87 -25.76
C ARG A 89 21.71 -22.97 -25.32
N ARG A 90 22.84 -22.96 -26.05
CA ARG A 90 23.99 -22.08 -25.79
C ARG A 90 23.61 -20.60 -25.95
N ILE A 91 22.94 -20.25 -27.04
CA ILE A 91 22.51 -18.87 -27.34
C ILE A 91 21.51 -18.37 -26.29
N ARG A 92 20.46 -19.16 -26.00
CA ARG A 92 19.47 -18.84 -24.96
C ARG A 92 20.07 -18.68 -23.57
N LYS A 93 21.12 -19.45 -23.26
CA LYS A 93 21.83 -19.28 -22.00
C LYS A 93 22.61 -17.97 -21.99
N GLY A 94 23.37 -17.68 -23.04
CA GLY A 94 24.13 -16.44 -23.19
C GLY A 94 23.27 -15.18 -23.07
N LEU A 95 22.14 -15.12 -23.78
CA LEU A 95 21.21 -13.99 -23.70
C LEU A 95 20.57 -13.82 -22.31
N ARG A 96 20.27 -14.92 -21.61
CA ARG A 96 19.74 -14.86 -20.24
C ARG A 96 20.79 -14.45 -19.22
N ASP A 97 22.02 -14.90 -19.39
CA ASP A 97 23.15 -14.51 -18.53
C ASP A 97 23.44 -13.00 -18.70
N LEU A 98 23.42 -12.48 -19.94
CA LEU A 98 23.54 -11.04 -20.22
C LEU A 98 22.39 -10.22 -19.62
N SER A 99 21.15 -10.74 -19.69
CA SER A 99 19.99 -10.08 -19.09
C SER A 99 20.08 -10.02 -17.56
N ARG A 100 20.58 -11.08 -16.93
CA ARG A 100 20.83 -11.09 -15.48
C ARG A 100 21.95 -10.10 -15.11
N GLU A 101 23.06 -10.10 -15.82
CA GLU A 101 24.18 -9.16 -15.59
C GLU A 101 23.74 -7.70 -15.73
N LEU A 102 22.94 -7.38 -16.77
CA LEU A 102 22.38 -6.03 -16.97
C LEU A 102 21.48 -5.58 -15.82
N HIS A 103 20.73 -6.50 -15.20
CA HIS A 103 19.85 -6.19 -14.07
C HIS A 103 20.59 -6.10 -12.73
N ASP A 104 21.51 -7.04 -12.46
CA ASP A 104 22.25 -7.11 -11.20
C ASP A 104 23.24 -5.94 -11.07
N SER A 105 23.86 -5.51 -12.18
CA SER A 105 24.82 -4.40 -12.23
C SER A 105 24.19 -3.06 -12.62
N ARG A 106 22.85 -2.91 -12.55
CA ARG A 106 22.12 -1.72 -12.99
C ARG A 106 22.71 -0.42 -12.42
N SER A 107 22.97 -0.38 -11.11
CA SER A 107 23.46 0.83 -10.42
C SER A 107 24.88 1.21 -10.83
N GLU A 108 25.72 0.22 -11.15
CA GLU A 108 27.09 0.44 -11.61
C GLU A 108 27.11 0.95 -13.06
N PHE A 109 26.28 0.35 -13.91
CA PHE A 109 26.15 0.74 -15.31
C PHE A 109 25.57 2.15 -15.50
N MET A 110 24.90 2.70 -14.48
CA MET A 110 24.43 4.09 -14.47
C MET A 110 25.55 5.12 -14.20
N GLN A 111 26.68 4.71 -13.62
CA GLN A 111 27.78 5.61 -13.29
C GLN A 111 28.46 6.20 -14.53
N ALA A 112 28.93 7.44 -14.42
CA ALA A 112 29.69 8.12 -15.46
C ALA A 112 30.99 7.34 -15.79
N GLY A 113 31.32 7.21 -17.08
CA GLY A 113 32.51 6.48 -17.54
C GLY A 113 32.38 4.95 -17.63
N ASN A 114 31.34 4.33 -17.04
CA ASN A 114 31.10 2.90 -17.18
C ASN A 114 30.50 2.56 -18.56
N ASP A 115 31.07 1.60 -19.29
CA ASP A 115 30.63 1.22 -20.63
C ASP A 115 29.90 -0.14 -20.67
N GLY A 116 29.46 -0.66 -19.52
CA GLY A 116 28.80 -1.96 -19.38
C GLY A 116 27.57 -2.14 -20.26
N ILE A 117 26.70 -1.13 -20.39
CA ILE A 117 25.52 -1.19 -21.28
C ILE A 117 25.96 -1.38 -22.74
N ARG A 118 27.01 -0.67 -23.17
CA ARG A 118 27.57 -0.79 -24.53
C ARG A 118 28.19 -2.16 -24.75
N GLN A 119 28.90 -2.71 -23.75
CA GLN A 119 29.46 -4.04 -23.82
C GLN A 119 28.38 -5.12 -23.89
N THR A 120 27.29 -4.99 -23.13
CA THR A 120 26.13 -5.89 -23.17
C THR A 120 25.49 -5.90 -24.55
N ILE A 121 25.29 -4.74 -25.19
CA ILE A 121 24.74 -4.65 -26.55
C ILE A 121 25.69 -5.29 -27.58
N LYS A 122 27.01 -5.08 -27.44
CA LYS A 122 27.99 -5.72 -28.34
C LYS A 122 27.96 -7.25 -28.23
N LYS A 123 27.92 -7.79 -27.02
CA LYS A 123 27.80 -9.24 -26.78
C LYS A 123 26.46 -9.78 -27.26
N ALA A 124 25.36 -9.04 -27.08
CA ALA A 124 24.05 -9.41 -27.61
C ALA A 124 24.08 -9.50 -29.14
N ASN A 125 24.73 -8.55 -29.83
CA ASN A 125 24.90 -8.59 -31.29
C ASN A 125 25.72 -9.80 -31.78
N GLU A 126 26.66 -10.30 -30.97
CA GLU A 126 27.40 -11.53 -31.29
C GLU A 126 26.46 -12.74 -31.25
N PHE A 127 25.64 -12.87 -30.20
CA PHE A 127 24.65 -13.95 -30.09
C PHE A 127 23.53 -13.84 -31.13
N PHE A 128 23.12 -12.62 -31.49
CA PHE A 128 22.03 -12.37 -32.44
C PHE A 128 22.32 -12.96 -33.84
N ARG A 129 23.60 -13.04 -34.25
CA ARG A 129 24.00 -13.65 -35.52
C ARG A 129 23.53 -15.10 -35.65
N ASP A 130 23.46 -15.80 -34.53
CA ASP A 130 23.11 -17.22 -34.46
C ASP A 130 21.63 -17.41 -34.07
N VAL A 131 20.85 -16.35 -33.85
CA VAL A 131 19.41 -16.45 -33.56
C VAL A 131 18.64 -16.73 -34.85
N LYS A 132 18.11 -17.95 -35.00
CA LYS A 132 17.36 -18.39 -36.20
C LYS A 132 15.89 -18.73 -35.94
N GLN A 133 15.39 -18.52 -34.72
CA GLN A 133 13.99 -18.82 -34.37
C GLN A 133 13.30 -17.63 -33.69
N THR A 134 12.00 -17.48 -33.97
CA THR A 134 11.16 -16.40 -33.45
C THR A 134 11.09 -16.40 -31.92
N SER A 135 11.03 -17.57 -31.29
CA SER A 135 11.03 -17.69 -29.82
C SER A 135 12.28 -17.11 -29.18
N ASP A 136 13.42 -17.19 -29.86
CA ASP A 136 14.73 -16.82 -29.30
C ASP A 136 15.00 -15.34 -29.55
N ALA A 137 14.52 -14.84 -30.70
CA ALA A 137 14.43 -13.42 -30.99
C ALA A 137 13.61 -12.65 -29.94
N THR A 138 12.60 -13.26 -29.30
CA THR A 138 11.88 -12.56 -28.20
C THR A 138 12.74 -12.33 -26.95
N ILE A 139 13.70 -13.22 -26.67
CA ILE A 139 14.62 -13.08 -25.52
C ILE A 139 15.62 -11.95 -25.81
N ASP A 140 16.15 -11.93 -27.04
CA ASP A 140 17.02 -10.86 -27.52
C ASP A 140 16.33 -9.49 -27.54
N ALA A 141 15.13 -9.41 -28.11
CA ALA A 141 14.35 -8.16 -28.16
C ALA A 141 14.06 -7.61 -26.76
N ARG A 142 13.77 -8.49 -25.78
CA ARG A 142 13.56 -8.07 -24.39
C ARG A 142 14.84 -7.51 -23.77
N LEU A 143 15.99 -8.15 -24.00
CA LEU A 143 17.30 -7.65 -23.56
C LEU A 143 17.59 -6.27 -24.16
N LEU A 144 17.32 -6.08 -25.45
CA LEU A 144 17.52 -4.80 -26.14
C LEU A 144 16.63 -3.69 -25.56
N VAL A 145 15.35 -3.97 -25.28
CA VAL A 145 14.43 -3.01 -24.64
C VAL A 145 14.92 -2.61 -23.26
N SER A 146 15.35 -3.57 -22.45
CA SER A 146 15.92 -3.29 -21.12
C SER A 146 17.20 -2.45 -21.19
N ALA A 147 18.08 -2.75 -22.15
CA ALA A 147 19.31 -1.98 -22.37
C ALA A 147 19.01 -0.56 -22.87
N ALA A 148 18.00 -0.38 -23.72
CA ALA A 148 17.56 0.92 -24.21
C ALA A 148 16.96 1.79 -23.10
N ASP A 149 16.09 1.23 -22.24
CA ASP A 149 15.54 1.94 -21.08
C ASP A 149 16.65 2.39 -20.11
N LEU A 150 17.62 1.50 -19.84
CA LEU A 150 18.75 1.84 -18.99
C LEU A 150 19.67 2.90 -19.63
N SER A 151 19.88 2.82 -20.94
CA SER A 151 20.64 3.83 -21.69
C SER A 151 19.96 5.19 -21.63
N TYR A 152 18.64 5.25 -21.84
CA TYR A 152 17.86 6.48 -21.74
C TYR A 152 17.98 7.10 -20.34
N LYS A 153 17.82 6.29 -19.30
CA LYS A 153 17.96 6.74 -17.90
C LYS A 153 19.37 7.25 -17.61
N LYS A 154 20.40 6.56 -18.10
CA LYS A 154 21.79 7.00 -17.97
C LYS A 154 22.04 8.32 -18.69
N THR A 155 21.56 8.46 -19.92
CA THR A 155 21.70 9.71 -20.69
C THR A 155 20.96 10.85 -20.00
N ALA A 156 19.75 10.62 -19.51
CA ALA A 156 19.00 11.62 -18.74
C ALA A 156 19.76 12.05 -17.48
N GLN A 157 20.35 11.10 -16.74
CA GLN A 157 21.15 11.41 -15.54
C GLN A 157 22.45 12.16 -15.86
N LEU A 158 23.11 11.83 -16.97
CA LEU A 158 24.34 12.51 -17.40
C LEU A 158 24.07 13.92 -17.95
N VAL A 159 22.92 14.15 -18.57
CA VAL A 159 22.54 15.45 -19.14
C VAL A 159 21.93 16.37 -18.09
N LEU A 160 21.08 15.84 -17.20
CA LEU A 160 20.26 16.63 -16.27
C LEU A 160 20.73 16.54 -14.80
N GLY A 161 21.79 15.78 -14.49
CA GLY A 161 22.19 15.49 -13.11
C GLY A 161 21.27 14.47 -12.43
N ASP A 162 21.20 14.50 -11.08
CA ASP A 162 20.40 13.55 -10.30
C ASP A 162 18.89 13.76 -10.52
N ALA A 163 18.37 13.13 -11.57
CA ALA A 163 17.07 13.44 -12.15
C ALA A 163 15.95 12.54 -11.59
N SER A 164 15.39 12.93 -10.45
CA SER A 164 14.02 12.52 -10.08
C SER A 164 12.94 13.34 -10.81
N ALA A 165 13.30 14.48 -11.42
CA ALA A 165 12.33 15.47 -11.94
C ALA A 165 12.27 15.63 -13.47
N GLY A 166 13.22 15.11 -14.25
CA GLY A 166 13.19 15.18 -15.72
C GLY A 166 13.23 16.60 -16.32
N VAL A 167 13.66 17.59 -15.53
CA VAL A 167 13.80 19.01 -15.92
C VAL A 167 15.15 19.51 -15.42
N ASP A 168 15.90 20.19 -16.28
CA ASP A 168 17.09 20.95 -15.88
C ASP A 168 16.62 22.18 -15.10
N VAL A 169 16.88 22.18 -13.79
CA VAL A 169 16.42 23.24 -12.88
C VAL A 169 17.09 24.57 -13.23
N ASP A 170 18.37 24.56 -13.60
CA ASP A 170 19.11 25.78 -13.89
C ASP A 170 18.67 26.38 -15.23
N GLU A 171 18.43 25.56 -16.25
CA GLU A 171 17.87 26.00 -17.53
C GLU A 171 16.44 26.52 -17.36
N PHE A 172 15.61 25.84 -16.57
CA PHE A 172 14.23 26.24 -16.31
C PHE A 172 14.17 27.57 -15.56
N VAL A 173 14.97 27.73 -14.50
CA VAL A 173 15.05 28.97 -13.73
C VAL A 173 15.59 30.10 -14.59
N SER A 174 16.62 29.85 -15.40
CA SER A 174 17.18 30.84 -16.33
C SER A 174 16.16 31.32 -17.36
N LYS A 175 15.37 30.42 -17.95
CA LYS A 175 14.29 30.78 -18.88
C LYS A 175 13.16 31.54 -18.18
N CYS A 176 12.81 31.19 -16.95
CA CYS A 176 11.82 31.94 -16.16
C CYS A 176 12.31 33.35 -15.84
N ILE A 177 13.59 33.50 -15.46
CA ILE A 177 14.21 34.82 -15.23
C ILE A 177 14.18 35.66 -16.49
N SER A 178 14.60 35.09 -17.63
CA SER A 178 14.54 35.77 -18.92
C SER A 178 13.11 36.19 -19.27
N PHE A 179 12.14 35.30 -19.13
CA PHE A 179 10.73 35.59 -19.39
C PHE A 179 10.16 36.71 -18.50
N MET A 180 10.55 36.74 -17.22
CA MET A 180 10.15 37.77 -16.27
C MET A 180 10.82 39.12 -16.50
N ARG A 181 12.02 39.14 -17.10
CA ARG A 181 12.74 40.37 -17.45
C ARG A 181 12.23 41.00 -18.75
N HIS A 182 11.75 40.21 -19.71
CA HIS A 182 11.21 40.69 -20.99
C HIS A 182 9.68 40.91 -20.91
N GLY A 183 9.17 41.41 -19.79
CA GLY A 183 7.74 41.70 -19.60
C GLY A 183 7.16 42.59 -20.71
N PRO A 184 5.82 42.66 -20.86
CA PRO A 184 5.17 43.11 -22.09
C PRO A 184 5.49 44.58 -22.38
N ASP A 185 6.46 44.81 -23.26
CA ASP A 185 6.68 46.09 -23.90
C ASP A 185 5.59 46.26 -24.98
N ASP A 186 4.91 47.41 -24.93
CA ASP A 186 3.77 47.87 -25.73
C ASP A 186 3.28 47.01 -26.92
N SER A 187 2.02 46.57 -26.85
CA SER A 187 0.95 46.89 -27.84
C SER A 187 -0.32 46.07 -27.60
N GLN A 188 -1.40 46.79 -27.24
CA GLN A 188 -2.83 46.40 -27.35
C GLN A 188 -3.40 45.34 -26.38
N ALA A 189 -4.10 45.80 -25.32
CA ALA A 189 -5.54 45.55 -25.11
C ALA A 189 -6.05 46.03 -23.71
N ALA A 190 -6.70 47.19 -23.72
CA ALA A 190 -7.88 47.62 -22.96
C ALA A 190 -8.07 47.27 -21.44
N ILE A 191 -8.21 48.35 -20.64
CA ILE A 191 -8.94 48.41 -19.35
C ILE A 191 -10.47 48.62 -19.65
N PRO A 192 -11.47 48.35 -18.74
CA PRO A 192 -11.71 49.08 -17.47
C PRO A 192 -12.19 48.18 -16.29
N SER A 193 -11.73 48.34 -15.04
CA SER A 193 -12.15 49.26 -13.96
C SER A 193 -13.59 49.10 -13.40
N SER A 194 -13.71 48.70 -12.13
CA SER A 194 -14.60 49.24 -11.08
C SER A 194 -14.17 48.53 -9.77
N THR A 195 -13.83 49.13 -8.63
CA THR A 195 -14.36 50.29 -7.91
C THR A 195 -13.30 50.81 -6.92
N GLN A 196 -13.17 52.15 -6.87
CA GLN A 196 -12.81 53.01 -5.71
C GLN A 196 -11.48 52.73 -4.95
N ARG A 197 -10.42 53.51 -5.23
CA ARG A 197 -10.02 54.77 -4.58
C ARG A 197 -9.76 54.70 -3.06
N ARG A 198 -8.49 54.89 -2.67
CA ARG A 198 -8.06 55.98 -1.77
C ARG A 198 -6.56 56.31 -1.88
N ARG A 199 -6.32 57.47 -2.52
CA ARG A 199 -5.35 58.55 -2.26
C ARG A 199 -3.90 58.21 -1.86
N THR A 200 -3.02 58.43 -2.84
CA THR A 200 -1.60 58.80 -2.67
C THR A 200 -1.45 60.34 -2.73
N HIS A 201 -0.78 60.95 -1.76
CA HIS A 201 -0.07 62.23 -1.91
C HIS A 201 1.42 61.86 -2.13
N GLY A 202 2.09 62.29 -3.21
CA GLY A 202 2.81 63.58 -3.33
C GLY A 202 4.06 63.58 -2.43
N ARG A 203 5.31 63.79 -2.85
CA ARG A 203 5.87 64.63 -3.93
C ARG A 203 7.40 64.39 -4.01
N SER A 204 7.95 64.47 -5.23
CA SER A 204 9.27 64.98 -5.65
C SER A 204 10.43 65.16 -4.66
N GLN A 205 11.58 64.57 -4.94
CA GLN A 205 12.81 65.27 -5.39
C GLN A 205 13.90 64.25 -5.75
N ALA A 206 14.56 64.46 -6.89
CA ALA A 206 15.70 63.67 -7.35
C ALA A 206 16.97 64.19 -6.67
N ASP A 207 17.77 63.29 -6.11
CA ASP A 207 19.14 63.53 -5.64
C ASP A 207 20.12 62.92 -6.66
N PRO A 208 21.13 63.64 -7.21
CA PRO A 208 21.98 63.16 -8.29
C PRO A 208 23.18 62.31 -7.83
N ASN A 209 23.18 61.80 -6.61
CA ASN A 209 24.36 61.16 -6.00
C ASN A 209 24.13 59.73 -5.48
N ASP A 210 23.07 59.07 -5.94
CA ASP A 210 22.88 57.64 -5.64
C ASP A 210 23.56 56.80 -6.72
N SER A 211 24.63 56.14 -6.32
CA SER A 211 25.36 55.15 -7.11
C SER A 211 24.40 54.08 -7.66
N ASP A 212 24.55 53.75 -8.95
CA ASP A 212 23.85 52.71 -9.71
C ASP A 212 24.04 51.26 -9.15
N GLU A 213 23.79 51.04 -7.86
CA GLU A 213 23.86 49.71 -7.22
C GLU A 213 22.52 49.26 -6.60
N GLU A 214 21.41 49.91 -6.94
CA GLU A 214 20.08 49.47 -6.51
C GLU A 214 19.02 49.50 -7.63
N GLN A 215 19.40 49.14 -8.86
CA GLN A 215 18.42 48.60 -9.80
C GLN A 215 18.12 47.14 -9.39
N GLY A 216 17.42 47.01 -8.26
CA GLY A 216 16.88 45.75 -7.76
C GLY A 216 16.07 45.09 -8.86
N ASP A 217 16.65 44.04 -9.41
CA ASP A 217 16.22 43.15 -10.48
C ASP A 217 14.89 42.46 -10.12
N ALA A 218 13.82 43.26 -10.05
CA ALA A 218 12.50 42.82 -9.66
C ALA A 218 11.89 42.00 -10.81
N LEU A 219 12.18 40.69 -10.79
CA LEU A 219 11.56 39.71 -11.67
C LEU A 219 10.03 39.89 -11.64
N ASN A 220 9.41 40.05 -12.81
CA ASN A 220 7.98 40.26 -12.95
C ASN A 220 7.18 38.95 -12.72
N TRP A 221 7.03 38.58 -11.45
CA TRP A 221 6.32 37.37 -11.02
C TRP A 221 4.83 37.40 -11.39
N ASP A 222 4.19 38.57 -11.47
CA ASP A 222 2.78 38.70 -11.88
C ASP A 222 2.60 38.28 -13.35
N TRP A 223 3.54 38.68 -14.22
CA TRP A 223 3.55 38.30 -15.63
C TRP A 223 3.73 36.80 -15.83
N LEU A 224 4.72 36.20 -15.16
CA LEU A 224 4.91 34.74 -15.17
C LEU A 224 3.68 34.00 -14.64
N GLY A 225 3.09 34.49 -13.54
CA GLY A 225 1.89 33.94 -12.93
C GLY A 225 0.68 33.95 -13.87
N ARG A 226 0.43 35.05 -14.59
CA ARG A 226 -0.68 35.13 -15.57
C ARG A 226 -0.44 34.22 -16.77
N ALA A 227 0.78 34.19 -17.31
CA ALA A 227 1.11 33.34 -18.45
C ALA A 227 1.00 31.84 -18.11
N ALA A 228 1.47 31.44 -16.92
CA ALA A 228 1.43 30.05 -16.46
C ALA A 228 0.02 29.60 -16.03
N CYS A 229 -0.76 30.48 -15.37
CA CYS A 229 -2.04 30.10 -14.76
C CYS A 229 -3.24 30.11 -15.73
N VAL A 230 -3.16 30.76 -16.90
CA VAL A 230 -4.34 30.99 -17.76
C VAL A 230 -4.44 30.03 -18.94
N ARG A 231 -3.32 29.57 -19.51
CA ARG A 231 -3.35 28.72 -20.73
C ARG A 231 -3.97 27.33 -20.56
N SER A 232 -4.33 26.93 -19.34
CA SER A 232 -4.97 25.63 -19.06
C SER A 232 -6.10 25.67 -18.03
N ASN A 233 -6.57 26.85 -17.60
CA ASN A 233 -7.67 26.97 -16.63
C ASN A 233 -9.01 27.29 -17.34
N ALA A 234 -9.61 26.29 -17.97
CA ALA A 234 -11.04 26.32 -18.28
C ALA A 234 -11.82 26.03 -16.98
N ARG A 235 -11.98 27.02 -16.11
CA ARG A 235 -12.91 26.94 -14.97
C ARG A 235 -14.04 27.96 -15.15
N PRO A 236 -15.32 27.55 -15.08
CA PRO A 236 -16.44 28.49 -14.98
C PRO A 236 -16.30 29.33 -13.71
N ALA A 237 -16.74 30.59 -13.75
CA ALA A 237 -16.81 31.43 -12.55
C ALA A 237 -17.81 30.82 -11.56
N VAL A 238 -17.33 30.35 -10.41
CA VAL A 238 -18.19 29.90 -9.30
C VAL A 238 -18.76 31.11 -8.56
N SER A 239 -20.05 31.01 -8.25
CA SER A 239 -20.80 32.01 -7.49
C SER A 239 -20.39 32.01 -6.02
N GLY A 240 -20.11 33.20 -5.46
CA GLY A 240 -19.44 33.41 -4.17
C GLY A 240 -20.28 33.16 -2.91
N PHE A 241 -20.89 31.99 -2.74
CA PHE A 241 -21.68 31.66 -1.53
C PHE A 241 -21.45 30.26 -0.94
N LEU A 242 -20.38 29.56 -1.33
CA LEU A 242 -19.96 28.30 -0.70
C LEU A 242 -18.53 28.44 -0.16
N LEU A 243 -18.42 28.64 1.16
CA LEU A 243 -17.16 28.56 1.88
C LEU A 243 -16.84 27.06 2.03
N GLY A 244 -15.73 26.60 1.42
CA GLY A 244 -15.28 25.21 1.45
C GLY A 244 -14.91 24.68 2.85
N PRO A 245 -14.24 23.52 2.94
CA PRO A 245 -13.93 22.89 4.22
C PRO A 245 -13.11 23.81 5.15
N LEU A 246 -13.48 23.83 6.44
CA LEU A 246 -13.00 24.71 7.51
C LEU A 246 -11.47 24.68 7.80
N SER A 247 -10.68 23.86 7.10
CA SER A 247 -9.21 23.79 7.27
C SER A 247 -8.41 24.72 6.35
N VAL A 248 -9.04 25.43 5.42
CA VAL A 248 -8.32 26.35 4.54
C VAL A 248 -8.66 27.79 4.88
N GLN A 249 -8.00 28.33 5.92
CA GLN A 249 -7.79 29.77 5.95
C GLN A 249 -6.94 30.14 4.72
N LYS A 250 -7.50 30.94 3.81
CA LYS A 250 -6.70 31.59 2.78
C LYS A 250 -5.70 32.47 3.54
N ARG A 251 -4.41 32.08 3.56
CA ARG A 251 -3.36 32.90 4.17
C ARG A 251 -3.39 34.27 3.49
N THR A 252 -3.99 35.26 4.15
CA THR A 252 -3.82 36.65 3.76
C THR A 252 -2.36 36.95 4.03
N ARG A 253 -1.55 37.03 2.98
CA ARG A 253 -0.15 37.37 3.07
C ARG A 253 -0.08 38.71 3.80
N GLN A 254 0.38 38.73 5.05
CA GLN A 254 0.70 39.99 5.69
C GLN A 254 1.79 40.63 4.84
N LEU A 255 1.46 41.76 4.22
CA LEU A 255 2.44 42.59 3.54
C LEU A 255 3.49 42.95 4.59
N THR A 256 4.68 42.38 4.45
CA THR A 256 5.83 42.74 5.26
C THR A 256 6.14 44.21 4.97
N GLN A 257 5.60 45.11 5.79
CA GLN A 257 6.13 46.46 5.88
C GLN A 257 7.55 46.31 6.43
N ARG A 258 8.56 46.53 5.59
CA ARG A 258 9.93 46.72 6.03
C ARG A 258 9.93 47.87 7.03
N ARG A 259 9.97 47.56 8.31
CA ARG A 259 10.38 48.51 9.35
C ARG A 259 11.90 48.59 9.33
N ALA A 260 12.40 49.82 9.43
CA ALA A 260 13.82 50.11 9.54
C ALA A 260 14.43 49.36 10.74
N ARG A 261 15.69 48.98 10.59
CA ARG A 261 16.47 48.13 11.48
C ARG A 261 16.54 48.76 12.89
N GLU A 262 15.77 48.25 13.84
CA GLU A 262 15.93 48.58 15.26
C GLU A 262 17.03 47.71 15.89
N GLN A 263 17.96 48.35 16.59
CA GLN A 263 18.99 47.71 17.40
C GLN A 263 18.33 46.85 18.49
N ILE A 264 18.77 45.59 18.59
CA ILE A 264 18.26 44.62 19.57
C ILE A 264 18.80 45.00 20.96
N ASP A 265 17.87 45.19 21.91
CA ASP A 265 18.14 45.31 23.34
C ASP A 265 18.59 43.93 23.89
N PRO A 266 19.77 43.81 24.52
CA PRO A 266 20.32 42.55 25.01
C PRO A 266 19.58 41.96 26.23
N SER A 267 18.49 42.56 26.69
CA SER A 267 17.69 42.05 27.82
C SER A 267 16.54 41.09 27.44
N GLN A 268 16.26 40.88 26.15
CA GLN A 268 15.23 39.92 25.69
C GLN A 268 15.82 38.69 24.97
N ALA A 269 16.79 38.03 25.60
CA ALA A 269 17.13 36.66 25.23
C ALA A 269 16.03 35.72 25.77
N VAL A 270 14.99 35.46 24.96
CA VAL A 270 14.04 34.37 25.22
C VAL A 270 14.77 33.04 25.01
N ARG A 271 14.78 32.22 26.06
CA ARG A 271 15.44 30.92 26.15
C ARG A 271 15.08 29.99 24.99
N PRO A 272 15.99 29.11 24.54
CA PRO A 272 15.62 28.01 23.66
C PRO A 272 14.61 27.12 24.38
N GLN A 273 13.53 26.78 23.68
CA GLN A 273 12.53 25.84 24.15
C GLN A 273 13.19 24.46 24.22
N GLU A 274 13.24 23.87 25.42
CA GLU A 274 13.62 22.46 25.58
C GLU A 274 12.55 21.61 24.90
N LEU A 275 12.97 20.83 23.90
CA LEU A 275 12.17 19.74 23.35
C LEU A 275 12.11 18.64 24.40
N GLU A 276 10.91 18.31 24.86
CA GLU A 276 10.71 17.17 25.76
C GLU A 276 10.84 15.86 24.97
N ASN A 277 11.30 14.79 25.65
CA ASN A 277 11.53 13.49 25.02
C ASN A 277 10.26 12.91 24.34
N GLU A 278 9.07 13.34 24.76
CA GLU A 278 7.78 12.91 24.20
C GLU A 278 7.52 13.43 22.78
N ASP A 279 8.16 14.52 22.35
CA ASP A 279 8.04 15.07 20.98
C ASP A 279 8.98 14.35 19.98
N LEU A 280 9.97 13.60 20.45
CA LEU A 280 10.84 12.77 19.60
C LEU A 280 10.16 11.44 19.21
N ASP A 281 9.38 10.85 20.11
CA ASP A 281 8.74 9.54 19.89
C ASP A 281 7.65 9.56 18.80
N ARG A 282 7.04 10.73 18.54
CA ARG A 282 5.92 10.87 17.58
C ARG A 282 6.32 10.83 16.11
N GLN A 283 7.61 10.98 15.78
CA GLN A 283 8.11 10.86 14.40
C GLN A 283 8.79 9.51 14.12
N GLU A 284 9.18 8.75 15.15
CA GLU A 284 9.93 7.50 15.00
C GLU A 284 9.09 6.32 14.48
N THR A 285 7.78 6.32 14.74
CA THR A 285 6.87 5.21 14.41
C THR A 285 6.50 5.08 12.92
N SER A 286 6.89 6.04 12.08
CA SER A 286 6.55 6.04 10.64
C SER A 286 7.68 5.62 9.70
N ASN A 287 8.92 5.53 10.19
CA ASN A 287 10.08 5.17 9.37
C ASN A 287 10.46 3.70 9.62
N LEU A 288 10.20 2.84 8.62
CA LEU A 288 10.60 1.42 8.61
C LEU A 288 12.06 1.21 9.07
N THR A 289 12.96 2.09 8.65
CA THR A 289 14.38 2.07 9.03
C THR A 289 14.59 2.25 10.54
N THR A 290 13.83 3.15 11.17
CA THR A 290 13.89 3.40 12.61
C THR A 290 13.37 2.19 13.39
N ILE A 291 12.23 1.63 12.97
CA ILE A 291 11.66 0.41 13.57
C ILE A 291 12.66 -0.75 13.47
N CYS A 292 13.23 -1.00 12.28
CA CYS A 292 14.24 -2.04 12.10
C CYS A 292 15.48 -1.79 12.98
N SER A 293 15.95 -0.53 13.09
CA SER A 293 17.07 -0.17 13.96
C SER A 293 16.77 -0.46 15.43
N ASN A 294 15.57 -0.12 15.91
CA ASN A 294 15.12 -0.35 17.28
C ASN A 294 14.99 -1.85 17.58
N ILE A 295 14.42 -2.63 16.66
CA ILE A 295 14.33 -4.09 16.79
C ILE A 295 15.73 -4.73 16.80
N ASN A 296 16.67 -4.23 15.98
CA ASN A 296 18.04 -4.74 15.97
C ASN A 296 18.79 -4.42 17.26
N LYS A 297 18.60 -3.21 17.81
CA LYS A 297 19.14 -2.81 19.11
C LYS A 297 18.57 -3.70 20.22
N LEU A 298 17.26 -3.93 20.21
CA LEU A 298 16.58 -4.82 21.15
C LEU A 298 17.11 -6.26 21.07
N LEU A 299 17.36 -6.78 19.87
CA LEU A 299 17.97 -8.12 19.69
C LEU A 299 19.34 -8.19 20.36
N ALA A 300 20.21 -7.20 20.12
CA ALA A 300 21.54 -7.15 20.71
C ALA A 300 21.50 -6.99 22.25
N GLU A 301 20.62 -6.13 22.76
CA GLU A 301 20.44 -5.94 24.21
C GLU A 301 19.92 -7.21 24.88
N THR A 302 18.96 -7.89 24.26
CA THR A 302 18.40 -9.15 24.77
C THR A 302 19.48 -10.22 24.87
N GLN A 303 20.30 -10.38 23.82
CA GLN A 303 21.40 -11.33 23.83
C GLN A 303 22.42 -11.03 24.93
N ILE A 304 22.94 -9.80 24.97
CA ILE A 304 23.99 -9.41 25.94
C ILE A 304 23.49 -9.55 27.38
N SER A 305 22.27 -9.08 27.65
CA SER A 305 21.68 -9.11 29.00
C SER A 305 21.38 -10.55 29.42
N GLY A 306 20.86 -11.36 28.51
CA GLY A 306 20.56 -12.77 28.76
C GLY A 306 21.83 -13.59 29.02
N GLU A 307 22.87 -13.44 28.20
CA GLU A 307 24.16 -14.13 28.39
C GLU A 307 24.81 -13.76 29.72
N ALA A 308 24.79 -12.47 30.09
CA ALA A 308 25.33 -12.00 31.36
C ALA A 308 24.55 -12.57 32.56
N ALA A 309 23.22 -12.60 32.48
CA ALA A 309 22.37 -13.16 33.53
C ALA A 309 22.60 -14.67 33.70
N VAL A 310 22.63 -15.42 32.60
CA VAL A 310 22.92 -16.87 32.60
C VAL A 310 24.29 -17.13 33.21
N THR A 311 25.32 -16.40 32.79
CA THR A 311 26.68 -16.54 33.33
C THR A 311 26.70 -16.29 34.83
N GLN A 312 26.06 -15.21 35.30
CA GLN A 312 26.00 -14.87 36.72
C GLN A 312 25.29 -15.95 37.55
N VAL A 313 24.16 -16.47 37.08
CA VAL A 313 23.39 -17.51 37.77
C VAL A 313 24.20 -18.80 37.85
N LEU A 314 24.81 -19.23 36.74
CA LEU A 314 25.61 -20.44 36.70
C LEU A 314 26.88 -20.33 37.55
N SER A 315 27.58 -19.18 37.52
CA SER A 315 28.76 -18.96 38.37
C SER A 315 28.43 -19.04 39.86
N ARG A 316 27.30 -18.46 40.30
CA ARG A 316 26.85 -18.55 41.70
C ARG A 316 26.55 -20.00 42.11
N MET A 317 25.90 -20.77 41.25
CA MET A 317 25.60 -22.19 41.54
C MET A 317 26.87 -23.03 41.71
N VAL A 318 27.91 -22.74 40.92
CA VAL A 318 29.21 -23.42 41.04
C VAL A 318 29.93 -23.00 42.32
N GLU A 319 29.88 -21.72 42.69
CA GLU A 319 30.44 -21.20 43.95
C GLU A 319 29.75 -21.78 45.20
N GLU A 320 28.45 -22.06 45.13
CA GLU A 320 27.67 -22.73 46.18
C GLU A 320 27.89 -24.26 46.25
N GLY A 321 28.81 -24.80 45.44
CA GLY A 321 29.21 -26.21 45.46
C GLY A 321 28.33 -27.15 44.63
N GLY A 322 27.48 -26.63 43.75
CA GLY A 322 26.66 -27.41 42.83
C GLY A 322 27.30 -27.57 41.44
N GLU A 323 27.35 -28.78 40.90
CA GLU A 323 27.57 -28.99 39.47
C GLU A 323 26.22 -28.89 38.73
N PRO A 324 25.99 -27.85 37.91
CA PRO A 324 24.71 -27.71 37.23
C PRO A 324 24.56 -28.80 36.15
N SER A 325 23.53 -29.63 36.30
CA SER A 325 23.11 -30.57 35.25
C SER A 325 22.77 -29.81 33.95
N ASN A 326 23.03 -30.43 32.80
CA ASN A 326 22.72 -29.86 31.47
C ASN A 326 21.25 -29.40 31.35
N GLU A 327 20.32 -30.11 31.99
CA GLU A 327 18.89 -29.76 31.97
C GLU A 327 18.61 -28.47 32.76
N MET A 328 19.32 -28.25 33.87
CA MET A 328 19.23 -27.02 34.65
C MET A 328 19.81 -25.84 33.87
N VAL A 329 20.96 -26.03 33.21
CA VAL A 329 21.59 -25.01 32.37
C VAL A 329 20.63 -24.56 31.27
N GLN A 330 20.01 -25.50 30.56
CA GLN A 330 19.02 -25.20 29.52
C GLN A 330 17.80 -24.47 30.06
N LYS A 331 17.34 -24.81 31.27
CA LYS A 331 16.21 -24.13 31.92
C LYS A 331 16.56 -22.67 32.26
N VAL A 332 17.75 -22.43 32.80
CA VAL A 332 18.24 -21.07 33.11
C VAL A 332 18.40 -20.26 31.83
N MET A 333 18.96 -20.86 30.78
CA MET A 333 19.08 -20.23 29.45
C MET A 333 17.72 -19.83 28.87
N ALA A 334 16.74 -20.74 28.89
CA ALA A 334 15.39 -20.47 28.41
C ALA A 334 14.69 -19.35 29.20
N GLN A 335 14.88 -19.28 30.53
CA GLN A 335 14.33 -18.21 31.37
C GLN A 335 14.87 -16.82 31.02
N HIS A 336 16.09 -16.76 30.47
CA HIS A 336 16.75 -15.51 30.09
C HIS A 336 16.78 -15.26 28.58
N ASN A 337 15.91 -15.95 27.80
CA ASN A 337 15.77 -15.78 26.34
C ASN A 337 17.07 -15.97 25.55
N VAL A 338 17.93 -16.90 25.99
CA VAL A 338 19.19 -17.25 25.30
C VAL A 338 19.22 -18.74 25.04
N ALA A 339 19.73 -19.15 23.88
CA ALA A 339 19.96 -20.54 23.51
C ALA A 339 21.43 -20.93 23.74
N ASP A 340 21.75 -22.21 23.58
CA ASP A 340 23.11 -22.73 23.83
C ASP A 340 24.15 -22.26 22.80
N ASP A 341 23.72 -21.85 21.61
CA ASP A 341 24.55 -21.18 20.61
C ASP A 341 24.76 -19.69 20.90
N ALA A 342 24.28 -19.22 22.06
CA ALA A 342 24.23 -17.84 22.52
C ALA A 342 23.25 -16.95 21.73
N GLY A 343 22.42 -17.52 20.84
CA GLY A 343 21.42 -16.78 20.08
C GLY A 343 20.12 -16.58 20.87
N VAL A 344 19.31 -15.62 20.42
CA VAL A 344 17.96 -15.39 20.97
C VAL A 344 16.96 -16.34 20.29
N PRO A 345 16.11 -17.09 21.01
CA PRO A 345 15.11 -17.97 20.40
C PRO A 345 14.18 -17.21 19.44
N PHE A 346 14.14 -17.64 18.18
CA PHE A 346 13.48 -16.89 17.10
C PHE A 346 11.98 -16.68 17.34
N PHE A 347 11.27 -17.73 17.78
CA PHE A 347 9.82 -17.65 17.98
C PHE A 347 9.43 -16.76 19.16
N ASN A 348 10.15 -16.86 20.29
CA ASN A 348 9.96 -15.98 21.44
C ASN A 348 10.24 -14.51 21.09
N PHE A 349 11.12 -14.27 20.12
CA PHE A 349 11.42 -12.92 19.66
C PHE A 349 10.34 -12.33 18.76
N CYS A 350 9.75 -13.13 17.86
CA CYS A 350 8.88 -12.61 16.80
C CYS A 350 7.38 -12.84 17.05
N ILE A 351 6.99 -13.95 17.69
CA ILE A 351 5.59 -14.37 17.79
C ILE A 351 4.93 -13.67 18.98
N ASN A 352 3.95 -12.81 18.67
CA ASN A 352 3.13 -12.13 19.66
C ASN A 352 1.87 -12.96 19.96
N PRO A 353 1.67 -13.44 21.21
CA PRO A 353 0.51 -14.26 21.57
C PRO A 353 -0.81 -13.47 21.61
N ARG A 354 -0.74 -12.14 21.65
CA ARG A 354 -1.91 -11.24 21.70
C ARG A 354 -2.37 -10.79 20.31
N SER A 355 -1.52 -10.87 19.29
CA SER A 355 -1.84 -10.38 17.94
C SER A 355 -1.13 -11.18 16.84
N PHE A 356 -1.94 -11.86 16.03
CA PHE A 356 -1.48 -12.50 14.79
C PHE A 356 -0.88 -11.46 13.82
N GLY A 357 -1.55 -10.31 13.64
CA GLY A 357 -1.09 -9.25 12.75
C GLY A 357 0.29 -8.72 13.15
N GLN A 358 0.49 -8.44 14.45
CA GLN A 358 1.79 -7.99 14.93
C GLN A 358 2.87 -9.08 14.80
N SER A 359 2.51 -10.37 14.94
CA SER A 359 3.45 -11.47 14.70
C SER A 359 3.96 -11.49 13.25
N VAL A 360 3.08 -11.22 12.28
CA VAL A 360 3.45 -11.10 10.85
C VAL A 360 4.34 -9.87 10.62
N GLU A 361 4.02 -8.73 11.23
CA GLU A 361 4.84 -7.52 11.17
C GLU A 361 6.24 -7.75 11.76
N ASN A 362 6.34 -8.37 12.93
CA ASN A 362 7.60 -8.71 13.58
C ASN A 362 8.50 -9.58 12.68
N LEU A 363 7.93 -10.63 12.10
CA LEU A 363 8.62 -11.51 11.15
C LEU A 363 9.07 -10.73 9.89
N PHE A 364 8.24 -9.80 9.42
CA PHE A 364 8.58 -8.93 8.31
C PHE A 364 9.78 -8.03 8.64
N TYR A 365 9.80 -7.35 9.78
CA TYR A 365 10.94 -6.51 10.20
C TYR A 365 12.23 -7.32 10.36
N VAL A 366 12.17 -8.49 11.00
CA VAL A 366 13.34 -9.37 11.17
C VAL A 366 13.86 -9.85 9.81
N SER A 367 12.98 -10.06 8.81
CA SER A 367 13.41 -10.44 7.46
C SER A 367 14.30 -9.37 6.80
N PHE A 368 14.07 -8.07 7.06
CA PHE A 368 14.94 -6.99 6.58
C PHE A 368 16.30 -7.04 7.25
N LEU A 369 16.34 -7.24 8.56
CA LEU A 369 17.59 -7.34 9.31
C LEU A 369 18.46 -8.50 8.79
N VAL A 370 17.82 -9.64 8.46
CA VAL A 370 18.51 -10.79 7.87
C VAL A 370 18.97 -10.50 6.43
N ARG A 371 18.12 -9.87 5.61
CA ARG A 371 18.46 -9.49 4.22
C ARG A 371 19.65 -8.53 4.16
N ASP A 372 19.67 -7.57 5.07
CA ASP A 372 20.66 -6.50 5.16
C ASP A 372 21.93 -6.97 5.90
N GLY A 373 21.88 -8.14 6.56
CA GLY A 373 23.03 -8.78 7.22
C GLY A 373 23.33 -8.22 8.61
N THR A 374 22.43 -7.41 9.17
CA THR A 374 22.50 -6.89 10.54
C THR A 374 21.93 -7.88 11.56
N ALA A 375 21.23 -8.92 11.11
CA ALA A 375 20.89 -10.10 11.90
C ALA A 375 21.14 -11.37 11.07
N GLY A 376 21.29 -12.51 11.74
CA GLY A 376 21.48 -13.83 11.14
C GLY A 376 20.63 -14.88 11.82
N LEU A 377 20.19 -15.87 11.05
CA LEU A 377 19.49 -17.05 11.56
C LEU A 377 20.49 -18.21 11.72
N SER A 378 20.45 -18.85 12.88
CA SER A 378 21.22 -20.05 13.22
C SER A 378 20.28 -21.13 13.77
N ARG A 379 20.84 -22.26 14.17
CA ARG A 379 20.15 -23.32 14.90
C ARG A 379 20.94 -23.71 16.12
N ASP A 380 20.24 -23.84 17.24
CA ASP A 380 20.79 -24.32 18.51
C ASP A 380 21.07 -25.85 18.46
N SER A 381 21.62 -26.43 19.53
CA SER A 381 21.89 -27.87 19.57
C SER A 381 20.64 -28.75 19.42
N ARG A 382 19.45 -28.19 19.71
CA ARG A 382 18.13 -28.82 19.58
C ARG A 382 17.51 -28.62 18.19
N GLN A 383 18.24 -28.03 17.25
CA GLN A 383 17.79 -27.70 15.90
C GLN A 383 16.68 -26.63 15.85
N LEU A 384 16.49 -25.86 16.92
CA LEU A 384 15.54 -24.76 16.97
C LEU A 384 16.16 -23.48 16.43
N PRO A 385 15.38 -22.66 15.70
CA PRO A 385 15.91 -21.44 15.09
C PRO A 385 16.25 -20.37 16.14
N THR A 386 17.41 -19.77 15.98
CA THR A 386 17.94 -18.71 16.85
C THR A 386 18.36 -17.50 16.02
N LEU A 387 18.26 -16.31 16.62
CA LEU A 387 18.66 -15.03 16.03
C LEU A 387 19.96 -14.53 16.65
N HIS A 388 20.84 -14.04 15.78
CA HIS A 388 22.12 -13.46 16.14
C HIS A 388 22.25 -12.06 15.54
N PRO A 389 22.64 -11.03 16.31
CA PRO A 389 23.12 -9.77 15.77
C PRO A 389 24.29 -10.00 14.81
N GLY A 390 24.19 -9.40 13.64
CA GLY A 390 25.17 -9.47 12.58
C GLY A 390 25.82 -8.11 12.33
N LYS A 391 27.01 -8.14 11.71
CA LYS A 391 27.59 -6.96 11.08
C LYS A 391 27.47 -7.11 9.57
N PRO A 392 26.85 -6.15 8.86
CA PRO A 392 26.72 -6.22 7.43
C PRO A 392 28.11 -6.19 6.77
N TRP A 393 28.32 -7.07 5.79
CA TRP A 393 29.56 -7.13 5.03
C TRP A 393 29.43 -6.29 3.77
N ALA A 394 30.46 -5.50 3.44
CA ALA A 394 30.54 -4.87 2.13
C ALA A 394 30.53 -5.94 1.03
N PRO A 395 29.88 -5.73 -0.13
CA PRO A 395 29.72 -6.77 -1.16
C PRO A 395 31.04 -7.40 -1.63
N SER A 396 32.10 -6.61 -1.71
CA SER A 396 33.45 -7.07 -2.08
C SER A 396 34.09 -7.97 -1.01
N GLU A 397 33.82 -7.72 0.27
CA GLU A 397 34.29 -8.54 1.39
C GLU A 397 33.46 -9.81 1.56
N ALA A 398 32.13 -9.69 1.39
CA ALA A 398 31.23 -10.83 1.39
C ALA A 398 31.60 -11.85 0.29
N GLN A 399 31.96 -11.35 -0.90
CA GLN A 399 32.42 -12.18 -2.01
C GLN A 399 33.78 -12.83 -1.74
N LYS A 400 34.75 -12.09 -1.18
CA LYS A 400 36.06 -12.64 -0.77
C LYS A 400 35.93 -13.71 0.31
N ARG A 401 34.98 -13.56 1.23
CA ARG A 401 34.69 -14.50 2.31
C ARG A 401 33.76 -15.65 1.89
N GLY A 402 33.25 -15.64 0.66
CA GLY A 402 32.34 -16.66 0.15
C GLY A 402 31.00 -16.72 0.89
N ILE A 403 30.54 -15.61 1.47
CA ILE A 403 29.27 -15.52 2.19
C ILE A 403 28.13 -15.62 1.17
N GLN A 404 27.30 -16.66 1.31
CA GLN A 404 26.14 -16.88 0.45
C GLN A 404 24.85 -16.50 1.20
N LYS A 405 24.01 -15.68 0.56
CA LYS A 405 22.67 -15.38 1.08
C LYS A 405 21.78 -16.59 0.84
N HIS A 406 21.25 -17.15 1.93
CA HIS A 406 20.27 -18.24 1.87
C HIS A 406 18.88 -17.66 2.09
N GLN A 407 17.92 -18.05 1.26
CA GLN A 407 16.52 -17.65 1.41
C GLN A 407 15.76 -18.79 2.08
N ALA A 408 15.05 -18.48 3.16
CA ALA A 408 14.08 -19.37 3.79
C ALA A 408 12.68 -18.85 3.47
N ILE A 409 11.77 -19.75 3.09
CA ILE A 409 10.35 -19.44 2.93
C ILE A 409 9.65 -20.00 4.17
N PHE A 410 8.99 -19.11 4.91
CA PHE A 410 8.25 -19.45 6.12
C PHE A 410 6.78 -19.09 5.89
N SER A 411 5.89 -20.06 6.03
CA SER A 411 4.43 -19.85 5.97
C SER A 411 3.89 -19.83 7.39
N LEU A 412 3.07 -18.83 7.70
CA LEU A 412 2.38 -18.71 8.97
C LEU A 412 0.90 -18.44 8.70
N ASP A 413 0.04 -19.39 9.10
CA ASP A 413 -1.40 -19.19 9.17
C ASP A 413 -1.84 -19.07 10.65
N PHE A 414 -3.13 -18.79 10.84
CA PHE A 414 -3.67 -18.55 12.18
C PHE A 414 -3.61 -19.78 13.08
N GLU A 415 -3.76 -20.98 12.51
CA GLU A 415 -3.67 -22.25 13.26
C GLU A 415 -2.23 -22.52 13.69
N THR A 416 -1.28 -22.44 12.77
CA THR A 416 0.15 -22.57 13.05
C THR A 416 0.62 -21.53 14.08
N TRP A 417 0.12 -20.30 14.01
CA TRP A 417 0.43 -19.26 15.00
C TRP A 417 -0.01 -19.66 16.41
N ARG A 418 -1.22 -20.19 16.58
CA ARG A 418 -1.71 -20.71 17.87
C ARG A 418 -0.88 -21.89 18.34
N ASP A 419 -0.59 -22.84 17.45
CA ASP A 419 0.24 -24.00 17.77
C ASP A 419 1.64 -23.57 18.22
N LEU A 420 2.25 -22.56 17.60
CA LEU A 420 3.53 -22.02 18.03
C LEU A 420 3.46 -21.41 19.43
N ILE A 421 2.39 -20.72 19.77
CA ILE A 421 2.19 -20.15 21.11
C ILE A 421 2.09 -21.27 22.15
N ASP A 422 1.29 -22.29 21.86
CA ASP A 422 1.03 -23.39 22.79
C ASP A 422 2.26 -24.31 22.95
N VAL A 423 2.94 -24.66 21.85
CA VAL A 423 4.10 -25.57 21.84
C VAL A 423 5.34 -24.94 22.49
N TYR A 424 5.58 -23.65 22.24
CA TYR A 424 6.74 -22.93 22.80
C TYR A 424 6.41 -22.17 24.09
N ASP A 425 5.18 -22.33 24.61
CA ASP A 425 4.67 -21.67 25.81
C ASP A 425 4.90 -20.16 25.82
N ILE A 426 4.63 -19.50 24.69
CA ILE A 426 4.93 -18.07 24.49
C ILE A 426 3.90 -17.24 25.25
N LYS A 427 4.28 -16.73 26.42
CA LYS A 427 3.41 -15.84 27.23
C LYS A 427 3.51 -14.38 26.82
N GLU A 428 4.71 -13.94 26.47
CA GLU A 428 5.03 -12.59 26.04
C GLU A 428 6.06 -12.66 24.92
N CYS A 429 5.99 -11.70 23.99
CA CYS A 429 6.95 -11.54 22.90
C CYS A 429 8.03 -10.55 23.31
N ILE A 430 9.28 -10.81 22.91
CA ILE A 430 10.41 -9.92 23.23
C ILE A 430 10.25 -8.58 22.53
N ILE A 431 9.81 -8.55 21.26
CA ILE A 431 9.35 -7.31 20.63
C ILE A 431 8.07 -6.86 21.35
N PRO A 432 8.06 -5.66 21.97
CA PRO A 432 6.94 -5.22 22.79
C PRO A 432 5.62 -5.19 22.01
N HIS A 433 4.53 -5.57 22.69
CA HIS A 433 3.20 -5.37 22.13
C HIS A 433 2.95 -3.88 21.96
N ARG A 434 2.53 -3.48 20.76
CA ARG A 434 2.19 -2.08 20.50
C ARG A 434 1.00 -1.73 21.39
N GLN A 435 1.02 -0.56 22.02
CA GLN A 435 -0.22 0.00 22.51
C GLN A 435 -1.06 0.28 21.26
N GLU A 436 -2.23 -0.34 21.17
CA GLU A 436 -3.25 0.18 20.28
C GLU A 436 -3.55 1.57 20.83
N GLU A 437 -2.89 2.60 20.28
CA GLU A 437 -3.52 3.91 20.27
C GLU A 437 -4.92 3.62 19.79
N GLU A 438 -5.93 4.00 20.59
CA GLU A 438 -7.33 4.01 20.15
C GLU A 438 -7.25 4.57 18.75
N SER A 439 -7.35 3.67 17.76
CA SER A 439 -7.21 4.08 16.39
C SER A 439 -8.32 5.10 16.32
N GLN A 440 -7.97 6.37 16.11
CA GLN A 440 -8.95 7.36 15.74
C GLN A 440 -9.60 6.71 14.56
N THR A 441 -10.74 6.05 14.79
CA THR A 441 -11.42 5.28 13.75
C THR A 441 -11.70 6.37 12.76
N THR A 442 -10.94 6.36 11.67
CA THR A 442 -10.93 7.48 10.75
C THR A 442 -12.22 7.46 9.92
N ALA A 443 -13.28 6.80 10.38
CA ALA A 443 -14.62 6.94 9.84
C ALA A 443 -14.97 8.43 9.73
N GLN A 444 -15.42 8.85 8.56
CA GLN A 444 -15.92 10.20 8.39
C GLN A 444 -17.32 10.32 8.99
N GLY A 445 -17.49 11.29 9.88
CA GLY A 445 -18.81 11.69 10.40
C GLY A 445 -19.29 12.95 9.73
N TRP A 446 -20.58 12.98 9.38
CA TRP A 446 -21.19 14.08 8.66
C TRP A 446 -22.41 14.61 9.39
N TYR A 447 -22.66 15.91 9.27
CA TYR A 447 -23.86 16.52 9.81
C TYR A 447 -24.57 17.35 8.75
N VAL A 448 -25.89 17.41 8.84
CA VAL A 448 -26.74 18.23 7.99
C VAL A 448 -27.62 19.09 8.88
N LYS A 449 -27.54 20.41 8.68
CA LYS A 449 -28.52 21.34 9.24
C LYS A 449 -29.77 21.35 8.36
N MET A 450 -30.86 20.86 8.94
CA MET A 450 -32.17 20.77 8.33
C MET A 450 -32.85 22.15 8.27
N GLU A 451 -33.87 22.30 7.42
CA GLU A 451 -34.67 23.52 7.25
C GLU A 451 -35.39 23.93 8.53
N SER A 452 -35.80 22.94 9.34
CA SER A 452 -36.36 23.14 10.69
C SER A 452 -35.38 23.80 11.67
N GLY A 453 -34.07 23.81 11.36
CA GLY A 453 -33.00 24.20 12.26
C GLY A 453 -32.44 23.05 13.10
N SER A 454 -33.03 21.86 13.03
CA SER A 454 -32.46 20.65 13.64
C SER A 454 -31.23 20.15 12.87
N ILE A 455 -30.40 19.36 13.55
CA ILE A 455 -29.19 18.77 13.00
C ILE A 455 -29.33 17.25 13.00
N ALA A 456 -29.07 16.65 11.84
CA ALA A 456 -28.91 15.21 11.67
C ALA A 456 -27.43 14.86 11.53
N VAL A 457 -26.97 13.89 12.31
CA VAL A 457 -25.57 13.40 12.34
C VAL A 457 -25.57 11.98 11.78
N PHE A 458 -24.63 11.69 10.88
CA PHE A 458 -24.45 10.40 10.22
C PHE A 458 -23.04 9.89 10.51
N SER A 459 -22.93 8.64 10.98
CA SER A 459 -21.66 8.02 11.39
C SER A 459 -20.93 8.87 12.45
N PRO A 460 -21.42 8.90 13.71
CA PRO A 460 -20.85 9.77 14.73
C PRO A 460 -19.36 9.45 14.97
N VAL A 461 -18.53 10.50 14.90
CA VAL A 461 -17.08 10.47 15.20
C VAL A 461 -16.81 10.85 16.65
N SER A 462 -15.56 10.79 17.10
CA SER A 462 -15.20 11.23 18.44
C SER A 462 -15.65 12.68 18.67
N LEU A 463 -16.38 12.90 19.78
CA LEU A 463 -17.01 14.18 20.10
C LEU A 463 -15.99 15.14 20.75
N THR A 464 -14.96 15.51 20.01
CA THR A 464 -13.91 16.45 20.46
C THR A 464 -14.47 17.87 20.68
N PRO A 465 -13.78 18.74 21.42
CA PRO A 465 -14.20 20.13 21.60
C PRO A 465 -14.45 20.87 20.28
N GLU A 466 -13.68 20.56 19.23
CA GLU A 466 -13.82 21.15 17.90
C GLU A 466 -15.11 20.69 17.22
N VAL A 467 -15.44 19.40 17.33
CA VAL A 467 -16.70 18.83 16.80
C VAL A 467 -17.89 19.45 17.54
N GLN A 468 -17.83 19.56 18.87
CA GLN A 468 -18.87 20.22 19.67
C GLN A 468 -19.05 21.69 19.29
N ALA A 469 -17.94 22.43 19.08
CA ALA A 469 -17.98 23.81 18.63
C ALA A 469 -18.62 23.95 17.24
N ALA A 470 -18.32 23.04 16.31
CA ALA A 470 -18.92 23.02 14.98
C ALA A 470 -20.44 22.79 15.05
N VAL A 471 -20.89 21.78 15.82
CA VAL A 471 -22.32 21.52 16.04
C VAL A 471 -23.01 22.72 16.69
N THR A 472 -22.36 23.35 17.68
CA THR A 472 -22.86 24.56 18.35
C THR A 472 -23.01 25.72 17.36
N SER A 473 -22.05 25.92 16.46
CA SER A 473 -22.09 26.98 15.45
C SER A 473 -23.27 26.85 14.47
N LEU A 474 -23.80 25.64 14.31
CA LEU A 474 -24.96 25.36 13.45
C LEU A 474 -26.30 25.55 14.16
N GLY A 475 -26.28 25.78 15.47
CA GLY A 475 -27.46 25.96 16.32
C GLY A 475 -27.56 24.93 17.45
N GLY A 476 -26.66 23.94 17.52
CA GLY A 476 -26.57 22.99 18.63
C GLY A 476 -27.72 21.99 18.77
N ASN A 477 -28.78 22.10 17.98
CA ASN A 477 -29.99 21.29 18.08
C ASN A 477 -29.84 19.94 17.35
N VAL A 478 -29.00 19.04 17.88
CA VAL A 478 -28.88 17.67 17.36
C VAL A 478 -30.13 16.89 17.70
N LYS A 479 -30.90 16.54 16.67
CA LYS A 479 -32.17 15.81 16.80
C LYS A 479 -32.07 14.37 16.30
N TYR A 480 -31.23 14.10 15.31
CA TYR A 480 -31.08 12.77 14.72
C TYR A 480 -29.62 12.33 14.75
N ILE A 481 -29.37 11.10 15.19
CA ILE A 481 -28.05 10.46 15.14
C ILE A 481 -28.20 9.10 14.45
N ALA A 482 -27.68 8.97 13.24
CA ALA A 482 -27.73 7.75 12.45
C ALA A 482 -26.42 6.96 12.57
N ALA A 483 -26.50 5.76 13.14
CA ALA A 483 -25.48 4.74 12.94
C ALA A 483 -25.83 3.99 11.65
N LEU A 484 -24.94 4.12 10.67
CA LEU A 484 -25.23 3.70 9.30
C LEU A 484 -25.22 2.18 9.13
N ASP A 485 -24.50 1.44 9.98
CA ASP A 485 -24.44 -0.02 9.92
C ASP A 485 -23.99 -0.62 11.27
N LEU A 486 -23.65 -1.91 11.27
CA LEU A 486 -23.13 -2.63 12.43
C LEU A 486 -21.69 -2.27 12.81
N GLU A 487 -20.94 -1.47 12.04
CA GLU A 487 -19.53 -1.12 12.31
C GLU A 487 -19.35 0.37 12.67
N HIS A 488 -20.20 1.26 12.14
CA HIS A 488 -20.13 2.71 12.28
C HIS A 488 -20.93 3.26 13.47
N HIS A 489 -20.65 2.73 14.66
CA HIS A 489 -21.43 3.02 15.87
C HIS A 489 -20.60 3.40 17.10
N LEU A 490 -19.27 3.43 16.99
CA LEU A 490 -18.37 3.51 18.15
C LEU A 490 -18.72 4.67 19.07
N HIS A 491 -18.92 5.87 18.52
CA HIS A 491 -19.14 7.08 19.31
C HIS A 491 -20.62 7.36 19.63
N LEU A 492 -21.56 6.48 19.30
CA LEU A 492 -23.00 6.68 19.59
C LEU A 492 -23.28 7.05 21.06
N THR A 493 -22.66 6.35 22.03
CA THR A 493 -22.89 6.62 23.47
C THR A 493 -22.47 8.04 23.81
N SER A 494 -21.29 8.48 23.35
CA SER A 494 -20.78 9.83 23.65
C SER A 494 -21.69 10.93 23.10
N TRP A 495 -22.18 10.76 21.86
CA TRP A 495 -23.13 11.70 21.25
C TRP A 495 -24.49 11.68 21.95
N LYS A 496 -25.02 10.50 22.29
CA LYS A 496 -26.30 10.38 22.99
C LYS A 496 -26.25 10.98 24.40
N ASN A 497 -25.11 10.86 25.08
CA ASN A 497 -24.91 11.49 26.39
C ASN A 497 -24.85 13.02 26.28
N ALA A 498 -24.21 13.55 25.24
CA ALA A 498 -24.13 15.00 25.00
C ALA A 498 -25.46 15.60 24.49
N TYR A 499 -26.25 14.82 23.76
CA TYR A 499 -27.55 15.21 23.22
C TYR A 499 -28.63 14.19 23.63
N PRO A 500 -29.11 14.22 24.90
CA PRO A 500 -30.04 13.22 25.43
C PRO A 500 -31.36 13.12 24.67
N GLU A 501 -31.83 14.21 24.07
CA GLU A 501 -33.08 14.26 23.29
C GLU A 501 -32.92 13.75 21.85
N ALA A 502 -31.69 13.50 21.38
CA ALA A 502 -31.46 13.09 20.00
C ALA A 502 -31.95 11.65 19.74
N GLU A 503 -32.74 11.47 18.68
CA GLU A 503 -33.29 10.19 18.29
C GLU A 503 -32.23 9.38 17.51
N ILE A 504 -31.94 8.16 17.98
CA ILE A 504 -30.99 7.27 17.32
C ILE A 504 -31.70 6.49 16.21
N ILE A 505 -31.12 6.52 15.02
CA ILE A 505 -31.49 5.74 13.85
C ILE A 505 -30.44 4.64 13.66
N ALA A 506 -30.87 3.39 13.52
CA ALA A 506 -29.97 2.24 13.46
C ALA A 506 -30.57 1.04 12.72
N PRO A 507 -29.75 0.15 12.15
CA PRO A 507 -30.21 -1.14 11.66
C PRO A 507 -30.50 -2.12 12.81
N GLU A 508 -31.29 -3.15 12.53
CA GLU A 508 -31.49 -4.27 13.45
C GLU A 508 -30.17 -5.01 13.75
N GLY A 509 -30.04 -5.61 14.93
CA GLY A 509 -28.81 -6.29 15.37
C GLY A 509 -27.79 -5.37 16.05
N LEU A 510 -27.83 -4.06 15.78
CA LEU A 510 -26.88 -3.14 16.39
C LEU A 510 -27.11 -3.02 17.89
N TRP A 511 -28.37 -2.97 18.32
CA TRP A 511 -28.71 -2.90 19.75
C TRP A 511 -28.18 -4.13 20.49
N GLU A 512 -28.41 -5.34 19.94
CA GLU A 512 -27.94 -6.60 20.49
C GLU A 512 -26.41 -6.67 20.54
N LYS A 513 -25.71 -6.25 19.47
CA LYS A 513 -24.24 -6.14 19.42
C LYS A 513 -23.74 -5.27 20.57
N ARG A 514 -24.37 -4.12 20.79
CA ARG A 514 -23.98 -3.18 21.86
C ARG A 514 -24.25 -3.71 23.27
N GLN A 515 -25.25 -4.57 23.48
CA GLN A 515 -25.50 -5.14 24.82
C GLN A 515 -24.37 -6.06 25.32
N SER A 516 -23.55 -6.59 24.40
CA SER A 516 -22.41 -7.43 24.76
C SER A 516 -21.20 -6.64 25.29
N ASN A 517 -21.15 -5.33 25.06
CA ASN A 517 -20.08 -4.46 25.53
C ASN A 517 -20.59 -3.55 26.67
N PRO A 518 -20.06 -3.67 27.91
CA PRO A 518 -20.45 -2.84 29.05
C PRO A 518 -20.38 -1.33 28.79
N GLU A 519 -19.47 -0.86 27.94
CA GLU A 519 -19.29 0.56 27.60
C GLU A 519 -20.45 1.12 26.77
N PHE A 520 -21.09 0.28 25.96
CA PHE A 520 -22.11 0.67 24.99
C PHE A 520 -23.54 0.28 25.38
N LYS A 521 -23.66 -0.39 26.52
CA LYS A 521 -24.90 -0.93 27.05
C LYS A 521 -25.94 0.17 27.30
N ASP A 522 -27.22 -0.21 27.24
CA ASP A 522 -28.36 0.62 27.65
C ASP A 522 -28.57 1.94 26.86
N THR A 523 -27.86 2.14 25.73
CA THR A 523 -28.12 3.26 24.82
C THR A 523 -29.47 3.07 24.10
N ALA A 524 -30.43 3.98 24.31
CA ALA A 524 -31.80 3.86 23.78
C ALA A 524 -31.91 4.20 22.27
N PHE A 525 -32.47 3.27 21.48
CA PHE A 525 -32.65 3.41 20.03
C PHE A 525 -34.10 3.75 19.71
N HIS A 526 -34.32 4.69 18.78
CA HIS A 526 -35.66 5.21 18.47
C HIS A 526 -36.18 4.61 17.15
N HIS A 527 -35.35 4.67 16.11
CA HIS A 527 -35.71 4.25 14.77
C HIS A 527 -34.86 3.05 14.35
N VAL A 528 -35.36 1.85 14.64
CA VAL A 528 -34.70 0.59 14.25
C VAL A 528 -35.29 0.08 12.94
N PHE A 529 -34.47 0.01 11.90
CA PHE A 529 -34.81 -0.56 10.61
C PHE A 529 -34.68 -2.09 10.66
N ARG A 530 -35.76 -2.79 10.32
CA ARG A 530 -35.85 -4.25 10.35
C ARG A 530 -36.19 -4.80 8.98
N LYS A 531 -35.80 -6.04 8.69
CA LYS A 531 -36.12 -6.68 7.41
C LYS A 531 -37.62 -6.75 7.13
N GLU A 532 -38.46 -6.85 8.16
CA GLU A 532 -39.92 -6.90 8.03
C GLU A 532 -40.54 -5.53 7.73
N ASP A 533 -39.84 -4.44 8.07
CA ASP A 533 -40.25 -3.06 7.81
C ASP A 533 -39.07 -2.23 7.28
N PRO A 534 -38.57 -2.55 6.06
CA PRO A 534 -37.34 -1.97 5.54
C PRO A 534 -37.53 -0.53 5.04
N ARG A 535 -38.77 -0.03 5.03
CA ARG A 535 -39.15 1.30 4.54
C ARG A 535 -39.88 2.11 5.61
N ARG A 536 -39.57 1.85 6.88
CA ARG A 536 -39.99 2.65 8.02
C ARG A 536 -39.73 4.13 7.76
N LYS A 537 -40.71 4.96 8.12
CA LYS A 537 -40.55 6.41 8.25
C LYS A 537 -39.89 6.79 9.57
N ILE A 538 -39.05 7.81 9.55
CA ILE A 538 -38.37 8.34 10.74
C ILE A 538 -39.22 9.45 11.36
N SER A 539 -39.50 10.48 10.59
CA SER A 539 -40.39 11.58 10.95
C SER A 539 -40.78 12.35 9.68
N ASP A 540 -41.92 13.05 9.68
CA ASP A 540 -42.31 13.87 8.53
C ASP A 540 -41.26 14.96 8.22
N GLU A 541 -40.57 15.46 9.25
CA GLU A 541 -39.47 16.44 9.12
C GLU A 541 -38.24 15.83 8.45
N PHE A 542 -37.81 14.63 8.87
CA PHE A 542 -36.64 13.95 8.32
C PHE A 542 -36.92 13.44 6.91
N ASP A 543 -38.06 12.78 6.70
CA ASP A 543 -38.43 12.17 5.42
C ASP A 543 -38.77 13.22 4.34
N ALA A 544 -39.04 14.47 4.73
CA ALA A 544 -39.14 15.59 3.79
C ALA A 544 -37.79 15.91 3.12
N GLU A 545 -36.68 15.84 3.86
CA GLU A 545 -35.34 16.19 3.37
C GLU A 545 -34.51 15.00 2.89
N PHE A 546 -34.80 13.79 3.38
CA PHE A 546 -34.04 12.58 3.08
C PHE A 546 -34.87 11.49 2.40
N GLU A 547 -34.27 10.78 1.43
CA GLU A 547 -34.71 9.43 1.09
C GLU A 547 -33.84 8.44 1.88
N THR A 548 -34.43 7.33 2.34
CA THR A 548 -33.74 6.31 3.15
C THR A 548 -33.92 4.93 2.51
N GLU A 549 -32.84 4.17 2.43
CA GLU A 549 -32.84 2.78 1.97
C GLU A 549 -32.12 1.91 3.00
N TYR A 550 -32.80 0.86 3.49
CA TYR A 550 -32.20 -0.16 4.33
C TYR A 550 -31.73 -1.35 3.50
N VAL A 551 -30.42 -1.46 3.31
CA VAL A 551 -29.74 -2.52 2.56
C VAL A 551 -29.49 -3.71 3.48
N TYR A 552 -30.56 -4.38 3.91
CA TYR A 552 -30.47 -5.56 4.81
C TYR A 552 -29.76 -6.77 4.18
N GLY A 553 -29.58 -6.78 2.86
CA GLY A 553 -28.77 -7.79 2.15
C GLY A 553 -27.25 -7.60 2.30
N HIS A 554 -26.83 -6.46 2.86
CA HIS A 554 -25.44 -6.20 3.21
C HIS A 554 -25.08 -6.92 4.53
N PRO A 555 -23.90 -7.58 4.65
CA PRO A 555 -23.48 -8.26 5.88
C PRO A 555 -23.52 -7.37 7.13
N SER A 556 -23.15 -6.10 7.00
CA SER A 556 -23.19 -5.12 8.09
C SER A 556 -24.54 -4.42 8.24
N ARG A 557 -25.56 -4.76 7.45
CA ARG A 557 -26.94 -4.20 7.50
C ARG A 557 -26.95 -2.67 7.40
N GLU A 558 -26.86 -2.17 6.18
CA GLU A 558 -26.52 -0.76 5.95
C GLU A 558 -27.73 0.15 5.72
N LEU A 559 -27.65 1.37 6.22
CA LEU A 559 -28.59 2.46 5.99
C LEU A 559 -27.95 3.51 5.09
N VAL A 560 -28.60 3.75 3.96
CA VAL A 560 -28.16 4.71 2.95
C VAL A 560 -29.15 5.85 2.88
N PHE A 561 -28.65 7.07 2.88
CA PHE A 561 -29.47 8.29 2.87
C PHE A 561 -29.16 9.14 1.64
N LEU A 562 -30.19 9.69 0.99
CA LEU A 562 -30.03 10.78 0.03
C LEU A 562 -30.57 12.07 0.64
N HIS A 563 -29.71 13.05 0.86
CA HIS A 563 -30.16 14.42 1.13
C HIS A 563 -30.64 15.07 -0.18
N LYS A 564 -31.97 15.16 -0.36
CA LYS A 564 -32.65 15.50 -1.63
C LYS A 564 -32.18 16.84 -2.19
N ARG A 565 -32.14 17.87 -1.34
CA ARG A 565 -31.82 19.25 -1.73
C ARG A 565 -30.39 19.39 -2.27
N SER A 566 -29.42 18.75 -1.61
CA SER A 566 -28.01 18.82 -2.03
C SER A 566 -27.63 17.76 -3.07
N ARG A 567 -28.52 16.80 -3.36
CA ARG A 567 -28.23 15.64 -4.21
C ARG A 567 -27.00 14.87 -3.73
N THR A 568 -26.89 14.68 -2.41
CA THR A 568 -25.76 13.99 -1.76
C THR A 568 -26.21 12.65 -1.21
N LEU A 569 -25.60 11.58 -1.69
CA LEU A 569 -25.72 10.25 -1.12
C LEU A 569 -24.77 10.12 0.09
N ILE A 570 -25.26 9.60 1.20
CA ILE A 570 -24.52 9.32 2.43
C ILE A 570 -24.66 7.83 2.68
N GLU A 571 -23.54 7.13 2.72
CA GLU A 571 -23.46 5.68 2.91
C GLU A 571 -22.24 5.32 3.76
N ALA A 572 -22.20 4.09 4.26
CA ALA A 572 -21.11 3.61 5.08
C ALA A 572 -20.09 2.84 4.24
N ASP A 573 -20.41 1.58 3.99
CA ASP A 573 -19.56 0.56 3.40
C ASP A 573 -20.16 -0.03 2.11
N LEU A 574 -21.21 0.58 1.57
CA LEU A 574 -21.82 0.16 0.30
C LEU A 574 -20.82 0.37 -0.84
N LEU A 575 -20.08 1.47 -0.77
CA LEU A 575 -19.06 1.84 -1.73
C LEU A 575 -17.88 2.52 -1.02
N PHE A 576 -16.67 2.07 -1.36
CA PHE A 576 -15.43 2.64 -0.82
C PHE A 576 -14.76 3.54 -1.84
N ASN A 577 -14.15 4.65 -1.42
CA ASN A 577 -13.39 5.52 -2.34
C ASN A 577 -11.93 5.68 -1.91
N LEU A 578 -11.21 4.57 -1.82
CA LEU A 578 -9.80 4.57 -1.42
C LEU A 578 -8.86 5.02 -2.57
N PRO A 579 -7.68 5.59 -2.22
CA PRO A 579 -7.18 5.86 -0.87
C PRO A 579 -7.83 7.11 -0.25
N ALA A 580 -8.07 7.08 1.07
CA ALA A 580 -8.77 8.13 1.82
C ALA A 580 -7.86 9.35 2.13
N ARG A 581 -7.33 10.02 1.11
CA ARG A 581 -6.41 11.16 1.30
C ARG A 581 -7.01 12.31 2.11
N GLU A 582 -8.28 12.62 1.90
CA GLU A 582 -8.99 13.67 2.61
C GLU A 582 -9.12 13.35 4.10
N GLN A 583 -9.52 12.12 4.40
CA GLN A 583 -9.69 11.58 5.74
C GLN A 583 -8.38 11.64 6.55
N TYR A 584 -7.26 11.34 5.89
CA TYR A 584 -5.92 11.38 6.49
C TYR A 584 -5.22 12.75 6.33
N SER A 585 -5.87 13.77 5.78
CA SER A 585 -5.22 15.06 5.47
C SER A 585 -4.77 15.84 6.72
N LYS A 586 -5.33 15.51 7.88
CA LYS A 586 -5.01 16.12 9.18
C LYS A 586 -4.32 15.17 10.16
N SER A 587 -4.16 13.89 9.79
CA SER A 587 -3.36 12.94 10.55
C SER A 587 -1.90 13.03 10.11
N ASN A 588 -0.97 12.74 11.00
CA ASN A 588 0.43 12.50 10.62
C ASN A 588 0.61 11.14 9.90
N GLU A 589 -0.48 10.37 9.76
CA GLU A 589 -0.52 9.10 9.05
C GLU A 589 -0.80 9.26 7.56
N SER A 590 -0.21 8.38 6.75
CA SER A 590 -0.46 8.34 5.31
C SER A 590 -1.74 7.55 5.01
N ALA A 591 -2.57 8.05 4.08
CA ALA A 591 -3.66 7.28 3.48
C ALA A 591 -3.21 6.01 2.72
N LYS A 592 -1.89 5.76 2.64
CA LYS A 592 -1.25 4.66 1.93
C LYS A 592 -0.21 3.96 2.81
N ASN A 593 -0.65 3.04 3.65
CA ASN A 593 0.25 2.09 4.32
C ASN A 593 0.38 0.81 3.49
N PHE A 594 1.37 -0.05 3.78
CA PHE A 594 1.65 -1.25 2.97
C PHE A 594 0.44 -2.19 2.83
N LEU A 595 -0.30 -2.41 3.93
CA LEU A 595 -1.55 -3.19 3.94
C LEU A 595 -2.66 -2.49 3.14
N THR A 596 -2.78 -1.17 3.29
CA THR A 596 -3.73 -0.34 2.54
C THR A 596 -3.42 -0.35 1.05
N ASN A 597 -2.16 -0.40 0.62
CA ASN A 597 -1.77 -0.46 -0.80
C ASN A 597 -2.14 -1.78 -1.47
N LEU A 598 -2.17 -2.89 -0.74
CA LEU A 598 -2.57 -4.20 -1.26
C LEU A 598 -4.09 -4.30 -1.44
N ILE A 599 -4.85 -3.68 -0.54
CA ILE A 599 -6.34 -3.70 -0.52
C ILE A 599 -6.94 -2.54 -1.34
N CYS A 600 -6.25 -1.41 -1.46
CA CYS A 600 -6.70 -0.19 -2.16
C CYS A 600 -7.26 -0.46 -3.56
N PRO A 601 -6.63 -1.28 -4.44
CA PRO A 601 -7.20 -1.54 -5.76
C PRO A 601 -8.59 -2.19 -5.69
N ALA A 602 -8.89 -2.96 -4.64
CA ALA A 602 -10.18 -3.61 -4.43
C ALA A 602 -11.25 -2.69 -3.84
N LEU A 603 -10.87 -1.55 -3.27
CA LEU A 603 -11.77 -0.59 -2.63
C LEU A 603 -11.68 0.80 -3.26
N SER A 604 -11.13 0.90 -4.48
CA SER A 604 -11.00 2.13 -5.23
C SER A 604 -12.06 2.22 -6.33
N THR A 605 -12.65 3.41 -6.47
CA THR A 605 -13.62 3.71 -7.52
C THR A 605 -12.99 4.04 -8.87
N ALA A 606 -11.65 4.05 -8.96
CA ALA A 606 -10.94 4.39 -10.20
C ALA A 606 -11.34 3.44 -11.33
N ALA A 607 -11.86 4.01 -12.43
CA ALA A 607 -12.31 3.24 -13.58
C ALA A 607 -11.18 2.32 -14.11
N PRO A 608 -11.46 1.04 -14.39
CA PRO A 608 -12.79 0.42 -14.53
C PRO A 608 -13.44 -0.13 -13.24
N ALA A 609 -12.86 0.13 -12.06
CA ALA A 609 -13.32 -0.33 -10.74
C ALA A 609 -13.58 -1.84 -10.64
N THR A 610 -12.92 -2.66 -11.47
CA THR A 610 -13.20 -4.10 -11.62
C THR A 610 -13.05 -4.88 -10.32
N TRP A 611 -12.06 -4.54 -9.50
CA TRP A 611 -11.86 -5.23 -8.23
C TRP A 611 -12.89 -4.84 -7.18
N GLN A 612 -13.37 -3.60 -7.19
CA GLN A 612 -14.46 -3.18 -6.32
C GLN A 612 -15.79 -3.81 -6.74
N LYS A 613 -16.07 -3.94 -8.05
CA LYS A 613 -17.21 -4.75 -8.56
C LYS A 613 -17.18 -6.18 -8.01
N ARG A 614 -15.99 -6.82 -8.06
CA ARG A 614 -15.79 -8.17 -7.50
C ARG A 614 -16.02 -8.19 -5.99
N PHE A 615 -15.48 -7.22 -5.27
CA PHE A 615 -15.66 -7.12 -3.83
C PHE A 615 -17.15 -6.98 -3.45
N VAL A 616 -17.89 -6.07 -4.09
CA VAL A 616 -19.33 -5.91 -3.90
C VAL A 616 -20.08 -7.23 -4.19
N TRP A 617 -19.76 -7.90 -5.29
CA TRP A 617 -20.46 -9.10 -5.74
C TRP A 617 -20.18 -10.36 -4.90
N TYR A 618 -18.91 -10.56 -4.53
CA TYR A 618 -18.42 -11.77 -3.85
C TYR A 618 -18.26 -11.59 -2.34
N VAL A 619 -18.42 -10.38 -1.80
CA VAL A 619 -18.34 -10.12 -0.35
C VAL A 619 -19.59 -9.40 0.12
N LEU A 620 -19.81 -8.15 -0.32
CA LEU A 620 -20.84 -7.28 0.26
C LEU A 620 -22.29 -7.68 -0.05
N SER A 621 -22.51 -8.50 -1.09
CA SER A 621 -23.85 -9.01 -1.46
C SER A 621 -24.04 -10.50 -1.16
N THR A 622 -23.10 -11.15 -0.45
CA THR A 622 -23.14 -12.60 -0.24
C THR A 622 -24.24 -13.06 0.70
N ALA A 623 -24.63 -12.25 1.69
CA ALA A 623 -25.64 -12.60 2.67
C ALA A 623 -27.02 -12.77 2.02
N ASP A 624 -27.46 -11.80 1.20
CA ASP A 624 -28.68 -11.89 0.40
C ASP A 624 -28.54 -11.05 -0.88
N ARG A 625 -28.01 -11.67 -1.94
CA ARG A 625 -27.71 -10.97 -3.19
C ARG A 625 -28.95 -10.41 -3.87
N SER A 626 -30.10 -11.08 -3.73
CA SER A 626 -31.35 -10.63 -4.35
C SER A 626 -31.80 -9.33 -3.70
N ALA A 627 -31.88 -9.33 -2.36
CA ALA A 627 -32.23 -8.13 -1.60
C ALA A 627 -31.25 -6.97 -1.84
N PHE A 628 -29.95 -7.26 -1.80
CA PHE A 628 -28.90 -6.27 -2.08
C PHE A 628 -29.08 -5.64 -3.47
N THR A 629 -29.36 -6.47 -4.49
CA THR A 629 -29.59 -6.01 -5.86
C THR A 629 -30.81 -5.09 -5.96
N GLU A 630 -31.90 -5.41 -5.28
CA GLU A 630 -33.10 -4.58 -5.27
C GLU A 630 -32.86 -3.21 -4.61
N SER A 631 -32.14 -3.17 -3.48
CA SER A 631 -31.74 -1.92 -2.83
C SER A 631 -30.84 -1.06 -3.73
N VAL A 632 -29.84 -1.68 -4.36
CA VAL A 632 -28.95 -0.99 -5.33
C VAL A 632 -29.74 -0.39 -6.49
N ARG A 633 -30.76 -1.08 -7.00
CA ARG A 633 -31.64 -0.54 -8.05
C ARG A 633 -32.46 0.63 -7.55
N ARG A 634 -33.01 0.58 -6.34
CA ARG A 634 -33.75 1.72 -5.74
C ARG A 634 -32.86 2.94 -5.58
N ILE A 635 -31.67 2.77 -5.01
CA ILE A 635 -30.66 3.84 -4.90
C ILE A 635 -30.29 4.37 -6.30
N ASN A 636 -30.18 3.52 -7.31
CA ASN A 636 -29.92 3.94 -8.68
C ASN A 636 -31.05 4.81 -9.31
N HIS A 637 -32.28 4.81 -8.78
CA HIS A 637 -33.34 5.70 -9.24
C HIS A 637 -33.29 7.11 -8.62
N TRP A 638 -32.58 7.28 -7.51
CA TRP A 638 -32.45 8.57 -6.82
C TRP A 638 -31.61 9.59 -7.60
N ASP A 639 -31.92 10.89 -7.50
CA ASP A 639 -31.16 11.97 -8.16
C ASP A 639 -30.03 12.48 -7.24
N PHE A 640 -28.84 11.87 -7.36
CA PHE A 640 -27.64 12.29 -6.62
C PHE A 640 -26.46 12.57 -7.56
N ASN A 641 -25.64 13.56 -7.19
CA ASN A 641 -24.41 13.93 -7.92
C ASN A 641 -23.16 13.90 -7.02
N ARG A 642 -23.33 13.95 -5.70
CA ARG A 642 -22.29 13.85 -4.68
C ARG A 642 -22.48 12.57 -3.86
N LEU A 643 -21.38 11.95 -3.41
CA LEU A 643 -21.42 10.76 -2.56
C LEU A 643 -20.37 10.88 -1.46
N ILE A 644 -20.81 10.66 -0.23
CA ILE A 644 -20.03 10.63 1.00
C ILE A 644 -19.97 9.16 1.48
N PRO A 645 -18.81 8.50 1.42
CA PRO A 645 -18.59 7.22 2.09
C PRO A 645 -18.08 7.44 3.53
N CYS A 646 -18.25 6.45 4.41
CA CYS A 646 -17.54 6.46 5.69
C CYS A 646 -16.04 6.20 5.52
N HIS A 647 -15.67 5.46 4.47
CA HIS A 647 -14.30 5.08 4.15
C HIS A 647 -13.90 5.51 2.73
N GLY A 648 -13.05 6.54 2.64
CA GLY A 648 -12.54 7.05 1.36
C GLY A 648 -12.70 8.55 1.19
N ASP A 649 -12.24 9.05 0.04
CA ASP A 649 -12.41 10.45 -0.33
C ASP A 649 -13.87 10.73 -0.73
N VAL A 650 -14.36 11.94 -0.47
CA VAL A 650 -15.69 12.33 -0.96
C VAL A 650 -15.69 12.43 -2.48
N ILE A 651 -16.75 11.91 -3.12
CA ILE A 651 -16.98 12.11 -4.56
C ILE A 651 -17.82 13.37 -4.73
N GLU A 652 -17.15 14.50 -4.93
CA GLU A 652 -17.78 15.83 -5.00
C GLU A 652 -18.72 16.02 -6.21
N SER A 653 -18.48 15.32 -7.32
CA SER A 653 -19.34 15.39 -8.51
C SER A 653 -19.25 14.11 -9.36
N GLY A 654 -20.28 13.83 -10.16
CA GLY A 654 -20.31 12.64 -11.02
C GLY A 654 -20.54 11.34 -10.26
N ALA A 655 -20.94 11.42 -8.99
CA ALA A 655 -21.11 10.25 -8.13
C ALA A 655 -22.07 9.20 -8.72
N LYS A 656 -23.10 9.63 -9.47
CA LYS A 656 -24.01 8.71 -10.15
C LYS A 656 -23.31 7.78 -11.14
N GLY A 657 -22.35 8.32 -11.90
CA GLY A 657 -21.56 7.54 -12.85
C GLY A 657 -20.63 6.56 -12.14
N VAL A 658 -20.00 7.00 -11.04
CA VAL A 658 -19.15 6.14 -10.20
C VAL A 658 -19.96 5.01 -9.58
N PHE A 659 -21.10 5.32 -8.96
CA PHE A 659 -22.00 4.33 -8.38
C PHE A 659 -22.44 3.29 -9.42
N ARG A 660 -22.91 3.74 -10.60
CA ARG A 660 -23.30 2.83 -11.69
C ARG A 660 -22.15 1.96 -12.19
N THR A 661 -20.93 2.51 -12.18
CA THR A 661 -19.73 1.75 -12.52
C THR A 661 -19.49 0.68 -11.48
N VAL A 662 -19.39 1.00 -10.20
CA VAL A 662 -19.11 0.03 -9.14
C VAL A 662 -20.23 -1.03 -9.01
N MET A 663 -21.48 -0.63 -9.22
CA MET A 663 -22.67 -1.47 -9.07
C MET A 663 -23.13 -2.15 -10.36
N GLU A 664 -22.32 -2.10 -11.43
CA GLU A 664 -22.71 -2.53 -12.78
C GLU A 664 -23.37 -3.92 -12.82
N TRP A 665 -22.78 -4.92 -12.17
CA TRP A 665 -23.29 -6.31 -12.19
C TRP A 665 -24.67 -6.48 -11.53
N HIS A 666 -25.07 -5.56 -10.64
CA HIS A 666 -26.42 -5.54 -10.05
C HIS A 666 -27.43 -4.77 -10.92
N LEU A 667 -26.95 -3.90 -11.81
CA LEU A 667 -27.75 -3.03 -12.68
C LEU A 667 -27.88 -3.55 -14.13
N GLU A 668 -27.07 -4.51 -14.56
CA GLU A 668 -27.08 -5.05 -15.94
C GLU A 668 -28.44 -5.60 -16.41
N ASN A 669 -29.26 -6.11 -15.49
CA ASN A 669 -30.59 -6.64 -15.81
C ASN A 669 -31.69 -5.57 -15.97
N ASP A 670 -31.47 -4.32 -15.53
CA ASP A 670 -32.45 -3.22 -15.70
C ASP A 670 -32.50 -2.72 -17.16
N LYS A 671 -31.45 -2.95 -17.95
CA LYS A 671 -31.35 -2.49 -19.35
C LYS A 671 -32.35 -3.15 -20.32
N LYS A 672 -33.10 -4.16 -19.89
CA LYS A 672 -34.11 -4.85 -20.73
C LYS A 672 -35.53 -4.35 -20.52
N THR A 673 -35.76 -3.42 -19.59
CA THR A 673 -37.11 -2.98 -19.18
C THR A 673 -37.39 -1.49 -19.36
N THR A 674 -36.42 -0.75 -19.91
CA THR A 674 -36.59 0.61 -20.47
C THR A 674 -36.37 0.54 -21.96
#